data_AF-A0A8H7ZF82-F1
#
_entry.id   AF-A0A8H7ZF82-F1
#
_cell.length_a   1.000
_cell.length_b   1.000
_cell.length_c   1.000
_cell.angle_alpha   90.00
_cell.angle_beta   90.00
_cell.angle_gamma   90.00
#
_symmetry.space_group_name_H-M   'P 1'
#
loop_
_entity.id
_entity.type
_entity.pdbx_description
1 polymer ?
#
loop_
_entity_poly.entity_id
_entity_poly.type
_entity_poly.pdbx_seq_one_letter_code
_entity_poly.pdbx_strand_id
1 'polypeptide(L)'
;MSLELYGSKDKTLLALVNNLKLSIAAEVYAPKLEVQIPEEDNHFTVLLKDKKTGFELFEPNAIVKYLAKDYTTDEHIKTEERGLHQVLLKNDKKALEQVTVDTPAKVETTPSQIILFSSLYPGYVGGSNKWFNEFAEKVAKGIQHALSITKVERIKEENTGAQKYVKDFLVKDQAERIVPKPDERNILITSALPYVNNVPHLGNIIGSVLSADIYARYVKNRNYNAIFICGTDEYGTATETKALEDGVTPKELCDKYHKIHKEVYDWFDIGFDYFGRTTTDLQTEIAQDIFLKLHKNGYLEEKTTEQLYCEEHHSFLADRFVEGTCPKCGYEDARGDQCDKCGNLLDPLDLIDPRCKVDGAKPVVRNSTHIYLKLNDLEEPLKKWVEEASGIWSKNSKTITNSWIKQGLEPRCITRDLKWGTPVPLPGYEEKVLYVWFDATIGYISITANYFRDNDATDTENWLKWWKNPENVDLYQFMGKDNVPFHTVVFPASEIGTGDNWTKLHHLSTTEYLQYEGGKFSKSRGVGVFGNNAKETGVSSSVWRYYLASIRPETGDAQFSWDEFVAKNNSELLANLGNFVNRIVKFVNAKYNGVLPKYNLDNIPNYKEFVTEFNGLLKEYIQAMDGIQLRKGLETAMALSARGNAFLQSNRIDNKSFEEEPDRIDAVVNVGINIAYLLSAVFYPSMPSTSVQINRILNAPALSIPDQFTLVLLAGHNIGAAEYLFKRIDEKKIDEWRKLYGGQQK
;
A
#
# COMPACT_ATOMS: atom_id res chain seq x y z
N MET A 1 66.43 13.14 -21.65
CA MET A 1 65.72 14.11 -22.51
C MET A 1 65.62 15.40 -21.73
N SER A 2 65.83 16.55 -22.37
CA SER A 2 65.57 17.86 -21.73
C SER A 2 64.13 18.34 -21.91
N LEU A 3 63.34 17.60 -22.70
CA LEU A 3 61.94 17.87 -22.95
C LEU A 3 61.04 17.40 -21.79
N GLU A 4 60.08 18.22 -21.44
CA GLU A 4 58.92 17.93 -20.60
C GLU A 4 57.64 18.20 -21.39
N LEU A 5 56.60 17.41 -21.14
CA LEU A 5 55.33 17.49 -21.82
C LEU A 5 54.17 17.50 -20.83
N TYR A 6 53.38 18.55 -20.87
CA TYR A 6 52.25 18.80 -19.98
C TYR A 6 50.94 18.81 -20.77
N GLY A 7 49.96 18.04 -20.28
CA GLY A 7 48.60 17.96 -20.80
C GLY A 7 47.62 18.89 -20.09
N SER A 8 46.40 18.93 -20.62
CA SER A 8 45.29 19.73 -20.09
C SER A 8 44.67 19.12 -18.85
N LYS A 9 44.45 19.96 -17.84
CA LYS A 9 43.75 19.61 -16.59
C LYS A 9 42.22 19.77 -16.67
N ASP A 10 41.72 20.38 -17.73
CA ASP A 10 40.28 20.67 -17.89
C ASP A 10 39.45 19.40 -18.08
N LYS A 11 38.17 19.47 -17.71
CA LYS A 11 37.22 18.36 -17.85
C LYS A 11 36.38 18.43 -19.12
N THR A 12 36.93 18.97 -20.21
CA THR A 12 36.20 19.20 -21.47
C THR A 12 36.58 18.17 -22.54
N LEU A 13 35.76 18.06 -23.59
CA LEU A 13 36.10 17.29 -24.79
C LEU A 13 37.40 17.78 -25.43
N LEU A 14 37.62 19.10 -25.45
CA LEU A 14 38.85 19.69 -25.96
C LEU A 14 40.08 19.24 -25.16
N ALA A 15 39.97 19.14 -23.84
CA ALA A 15 41.05 18.62 -22.99
C ALA A 15 41.40 17.17 -23.32
N LEU A 16 40.38 16.33 -23.52
CA LEU A 16 40.57 14.93 -23.94
C LEU A 16 41.25 14.85 -25.30
N VAL A 17 40.79 15.62 -26.29
CA VAL A 17 41.41 15.67 -27.62
C VAL A 17 42.87 16.10 -27.54
N ASN A 18 43.17 17.15 -26.76
CA ASN A 18 44.52 17.64 -26.60
C ASN A 18 45.42 16.58 -25.94
N ASN A 19 44.95 15.93 -24.87
CA ASN A 19 45.71 14.90 -24.19
C ASN A 19 45.90 13.66 -25.06
N LEU A 20 44.93 13.31 -25.92
CA LEU A 20 45.07 12.25 -26.94
C LEU A 20 46.15 12.60 -27.96
N LYS A 21 46.13 13.81 -28.53
CA LYS A 21 47.15 14.28 -29.48
C LYS A 21 48.56 14.14 -28.88
N LEU A 22 48.74 14.62 -27.65
CA LEU A 22 50.02 14.57 -26.96
C LEU A 22 50.46 13.15 -26.61
N SER A 23 49.57 12.34 -26.03
CA SER A 23 49.91 11.00 -25.55
C SER A 23 50.20 10.04 -26.70
N ILE A 24 49.44 10.13 -27.79
CA ILE A 24 49.69 9.35 -29.00
C ILE A 24 50.98 9.80 -29.67
N ALA A 25 51.21 11.11 -29.83
CA ALA A 25 52.44 11.61 -30.45
C ALA A 25 53.70 11.26 -29.63
N ALA A 26 53.61 11.33 -28.29
CA ALA A 26 54.68 10.94 -27.39
C ALA A 26 55.00 9.44 -27.52
N GLU A 27 53.99 8.57 -27.47
CA GLU A 27 54.19 7.11 -27.64
C GLU A 27 54.80 6.76 -29.00
N VAL A 28 54.34 7.41 -30.08
CA VAL A 28 54.77 7.09 -31.45
C VAL A 28 56.17 7.65 -31.77
N TYR A 29 56.46 8.91 -31.42
CA TYR A 29 57.67 9.60 -31.87
C TYR A 29 58.72 9.83 -30.78
N ALA A 30 58.32 9.81 -29.51
CA ALA A 30 59.19 10.13 -28.38
C ALA A 30 58.89 9.23 -27.16
N PRO A 31 59.04 7.90 -27.25
CA PRO A 31 58.50 6.93 -26.28
C PRO A 31 59.11 6.98 -24.86
N LYS A 32 60.04 7.90 -24.59
CA LYS A 32 60.61 8.17 -23.26
C LYS A 32 60.08 9.48 -22.66
N LEU A 33 59.19 10.17 -23.36
CA LEU A 33 58.53 11.40 -22.93
C LEU A 33 57.12 11.03 -22.49
N GLU A 34 56.77 11.34 -21.24
CA GLU A 34 55.43 11.08 -20.70
C GLU A 34 54.67 12.40 -20.56
N VAL A 35 53.37 12.36 -20.84
CA VAL A 35 52.47 13.50 -20.64
C VAL A 35 52.09 13.57 -19.16
N GLN A 36 52.38 14.70 -18.52
CA GLN A 36 52.07 14.97 -17.12
C GLN A 36 50.94 16.00 -17.00
N ILE A 37 50.15 15.95 -15.93
CA ILE A 37 49.17 17.01 -15.62
C ILE A 37 49.80 17.95 -14.59
N PRO A 38 49.89 19.27 -14.85
CA PRO A 38 50.52 20.21 -13.92
C PRO A 38 49.74 20.31 -12.60
N GLU A 39 50.48 20.36 -11.46
CA GLU A 39 49.92 20.42 -10.10
C GLU A 39 49.48 21.83 -9.65
N GLU A 40 49.96 22.89 -10.31
CA GLU A 40 49.68 24.30 -9.97
C GLU A 40 48.72 25.00 -10.95
N ASP A 41 48.14 26.13 -10.56
CA ASP A 41 47.35 27.05 -11.40
C ASP A 41 48.19 27.79 -12.46
N ASN A 42 49.12 27.08 -13.11
CA ASN A 42 49.77 27.57 -14.32
C ASN A 42 48.74 27.55 -15.47
N HIS A 43 48.53 28.72 -16.07
CA HIS A 43 47.53 29.00 -17.10
C HIS A 43 47.70 28.26 -18.44
N PHE A 44 48.58 27.26 -18.53
CA PHE A 44 48.83 26.54 -19.76
C PHE A 44 47.93 25.31 -19.86
N THR A 45 47.08 25.27 -20.89
CA THR A 45 46.23 24.11 -21.22
C THR A 45 47.02 22.95 -21.82
N VAL A 46 48.13 23.21 -22.51
CA VAL A 46 49.12 22.21 -22.93
C VAL A 46 50.50 22.88 -23.06
N LEU A 47 51.59 22.14 -22.83
CA LEU A 47 52.95 22.69 -22.95
C LEU A 47 54.00 21.60 -23.26
N LEU A 48 54.81 21.82 -24.30
CA LEU A 48 56.11 21.16 -24.47
C LEU A 48 57.23 22.14 -24.10
N LYS A 49 58.12 21.77 -23.19
CA LYS A 49 59.21 22.62 -22.68
C LYS A 49 60.56 21.93 -22.77
N ASP A 50 61.57 22.59 -23.33
CA ASP A 50 62.97 22.16 -23.28
C ASP A 50 63.71 22.88 -22.13
N LYS A 51 64.02 22.15 -21.05
CA LYS A 51 64.73 22.70 -19.88
C LYS A 51 66.09 23.29 -20.19
N LYS A 52 66.77 22.85 -21.25
CA LYS A 52 68.13 23.29 -21.56
C LYS A 52 68.15 24.59 -22.35
N THR A 53 67.20 24.77 -23.25
CA THR A 53 67.17 25.91 -24.17
C THR A 53 66.15 26.98 -23.77
N GLY A 54 65.19 26.63 -22.91
CA GLY A 54 64.06 27.49 -22.58
C GLY A 54 62.99 27.55 -23.68
N PHE A 55 63.10 26.71 -24.72
CA PHE A 55 62.09 26.63 -25.78
C PHE A 55 60.78 26.07 -25.24
N GLU A 56 59.66 26.72 -25.60
CA GLU A 56 58.31 26.36 -25.16
C GLU A 56 57.34 26.37 -26.36
N LEU A 57 56.40 25.41 -26.38
CA LEU A 57 55.37 25.28 -27.40
C LEU A 57 54.03 24.93 -26.75
N PHE A 58 52.96 25.67 -27.10
CA PHE A 58 51.67 25.66 -26.39
C PHE A 58 50.48 25.24 -27.26
N GLU A 59 50.71 24.81 -28.50
CA GLU A 59 49.63 24.42 -29.42
C GLU A 59 49.71 22.91 -29.70
N PRO A 60 48.66 22.11 -29.41
CA PRO A 60 48.70 20.65 -29.50
C PRO A 60 49.13 20.12 -30.88
N ASN A 61 48.61 20.68 -31.97
CA ASN A 61 48.96 20.21 -33.33
C ASN A 61 50.43 20.50 -33.65
N ALA A 62 50.94 21.66 -33.25
CA ALA A 62 52.33 22.05 -33.39
C ALA A 62 53.25 21.14 -32.57
N ILE A 63 52.83 20.73 -31.37
CA ILE A 63 53.57 19.77 -30.54
C ILE A 63 53.66 18.41 -31.25
N VAL A 64 52.57 17.91 -31.83
CA VAL A 64 52.58 16.66 -32.61
C VAL A 64 53.56 16.75 -33.78
N LYS A 65 53.48 17.83 -34.57
CA LYS A 65 54.39 18.09 -35.71
C LYS A 65 55.86 18.19 -35.27
N TYR A 66 56.12 18.88 -34.16
CA TYR A 66 57.47 19.02 -33.60
C TYR A 66 58.07 17.68 -33.17
N LEU A 67 57.31 16.84 -32.46
CA LEU A 67 57.77 15.51 -32.03
C LEU A 67 58.05 14.60 -33.24
N ALA A 68 57.24 14.69 -34.29
CA ALA A 68 57.41 13.93 -35.52
C ALA A 68 58.56 14.43 -36.42
N LYS A 69 59.04 15.67 -36.20
CA LYS A 69 59.93 16.42 -37.11
C LYS A 69 59.35 16.56 -38.52
N ASP A 70 58.03 16.65 -38.60
CA ASP A 70 57.28 16.81 -39.84
C ASP A 70 56.32 18.00 -39.70
N TYR A 71 56.61 19.04 -40.49
CA TYR A 71 55.91 20.32 -40.47
C TYR A 71 55.00 20.50 -41.68
N THR A 72 54.75 19.43 -42.44
CA THR A 72 53.82 19.47 -43.57
C THR A 72 52.39 19.73 -43.07
N THR A 73 51.59 20.35 -43.94
CA THR A 73 50.18 20.63 -43.65
C THR A 73 49.36 20.15 -44.85
N ASP A 74 48.46 19.23 -44.59
CA ASP A 74 47.55 18.64 -45.58
C ASP A 74 46.09 19.04 -45.32
N GLU A 75 45.16 18.51 -46.11
CA GLU A 75 43.74 18.82 -45.97
C GLU A 75 43.11 18.29 -44.68
N HIS A 76 43.62 17.21 -44.08
CA HIS A 76 43.08 16.70 -42.82
C HIS A 76 43.40 17.62 -41.64
N ILE A 77 44.63 18.17 -41.60
CA ILE A 77 45.00 19.18 -40.60
C ILE A 77 44.15 20.45 -40.78
N LYS A 78 43.96 20.92 -42.01
CA LYS A 78 43.08 22.09 -42.28
C LYS A 78 41.63 21.82 -41.89
N THR A 79 41.14 20.59 -42.08
CA THR A 79 39.78 20.18 -41.70
C THR A 79 39.60 20.22 -40.18
N GLU A 80 40.61 19.78 -39.44
CA GLU A 80 40.60 19.88 -37.98
C GLU A 80 40.60 21.34 -37.51
N GLU A 81 41.54 22.15 -38.02
CA GLU A 81 41.72 23.55 -37.60
C GLU A 81 40.52 24.45 -37.94
N ARG A 82 39.84 24.23 -39.07
CA ARG A 82 38.71 25.06 -39.52
C ARG A 82 37.34 24.57 -39.03
N GLY A 83 37.20 23.27 -38.79
CA GLY A 83 35.91 22.64 -38.51
C GLY A 83 35.85 22.01 -37.12
N LEU A 84 36.58 20.92 -36.92
CA LEU A 84 36.49 20.10 -35.71
C LEU A 84 36.86 20.89 -34.45
N HIS A 85 37.88 21.75 -34.52
CA HIS A 85 38.32 22.54 -33.38
C HIS A 85 37.21 23.47 -32.85
N GLN A 86 36.42 24.09 -33.74
CA GLN A 86 35.30 24.96 -33.36
C GLN A 86 34.16 24.19 -32.67
N VAL A 87 33.94 22.93 -33.07
CA VAL A 87 32.96 22.04 -32.43
C VAL A 87 33.44 21.62 -31.03
N LEU A 88 34.73 21.28 -30.91
CA LEU A 88 35.35 20.89 -29.64
C LEU A 88 35.36 22.04 -28.62
N LEU A 89 35.57 23.29 -29.06
CA LEU A 89 35.48 24.49 -28.22
C LEU A 89 34.08 24.68 -27.59
N LYS A 90 33.02 24.24 -28.28
CA LYS A 90 31.65 24.30 -27.76
C LYS A 90 31.31 23.16 -26.80
N ASN A 91 32.22 22.21 -26.61
CA ASN A 91 32.00 21.00 -25.80
C ASN A 91 30.76 20.20 -26.24
N ASP A 92 30.41 20.27 -27.53
CA ASP A 92 29.20 19.66 -28.09
C ASP A 92 29.51 18.31 -28.76
N LYS A 93 29.30 17.23 -28.01
CA LYS A 93 29.52 15.86 -28.50
C LYS A 93 28.59 15.50 -29.67
N LYS A 94 27.34 15.96 -29.67
CA LYS A 94 26.36 15.61 -30.72
C LYS A 94 26.72 16.27 -32.04
N ALA A 95 27.17 17.52 -32.00
CA ALA A 95 27.69 18.19 -33.20
C ALA A 95 28.93 17.46 -33.74
N LEU A 96 29.79 16.93 -32.87
CA LEU A 96 30.98 16.16 -33.26
C LEU A 96 30.63 14.83 -33.94
N GLU A 97 29.63 14.11 -33.43
CA GLU A 97 29.12 12.86 -34.02
C GLU A 97 28.51 13.05 -35.42
N GLN A 98 28.13 14.29 -35.78
CA GLN A 98 27.53 14.62 -37.08
C GLN A 98 28.55 15.13 -38.12
N VAL A 99 29.81 15.37 -37.72
CA VAL A 99 30.82 15.88 -38.66
C VAL A 99 31.23 14.76 -39.62
N THR A 100 31.02 14.98 -40.93
CA THR A 100 31.55 14.09 -41.96
C THR A 100 32.97 14.50 -42.32
N VAL A 101 33.92 13.58 -42.20
CA VAL A 101 35.34 13.83 -42.51
C VAL A 101 35.85 12.73 -43.45
N ASP A 102 36.60 13.13 -44.48
CA ASP A 102 37.31 12.20 -45.35
C ASP A 102 38.38 11.45 -44.54
N THR A 103 38.24 10.13 -44.43
CA THR A 103 39.22 9.31 -43.72
C THR A 103 40.35 8.85 -44.64
N PRO A 104 41.60 8.81 -44.16
CA PRO A 104 42.74 8.32 -44.93
C PRO A 104 42.54 6.91 -45.50
N ALA A 105 43.03 6.68 -46.72
CA ALA A 105 42.93 5.38 -47.40
C ALA A 105 43.90 4.31 -46.83
N LYS A 106 44.95 4.73 -46.12
CA LYS A 106 45.95 3.87 -45.49
C LYS A 106 46.16 4.26 -44.03
N VAL A 107 46.41 3.28 -43.17
CA VAL A 107 46.64 3.47 -41.73
C VAL A 107 48.12 3.71 -41.46
N GLU A 108 48.51 4.97 -41.28
CA GLU A 108 49.88 5.41 -41.03
C GLU A 108 49.91 6.32 -39.80
N THR A 109 50.94 6.21 -38.96
CA THR A 109 51.08 7.10 -37.80
C THR A 109 51.80 8.38 -38.22
N THR A 110 51.17 9.17 -39.09
CA THR A 110 51.64 10.52 -39.49
C THR A 110 51.03 11.58 -38.56
N PRO A 111 51.62 12.79 -38.45
CA PRO A 111 51.08 13.85 -37.61
C PRO A 111 49.62 14.18 -37.93
N SER A 112 49.30 14.22 -39.23
CA SER A 112 47.97 14.46 -39.76
C SER A 112 46.95 13.42 -39.30
N GLN A 113 47.28 12.13 -39.39
CA GLN A 113 46.39 11.06 -38.94
C GLN A 113 46.21 11.07 -37.41
N ILE A 114 47.27 11.36 -36.63
CA ILE A 114 47.17 11.49 -35.17
C ILE A 114 46.25 12.66 -34.78
N ILE A 115 46.42 13.83 -35.40
CA ILE A 115 45.61 15.03 -35.14
C ILE A 115 44.14 14.78 -35.48
N LEU A 116 43.88 14.21 -36.67
CA LEU A 116 42.54 13.90 -37.14
C LEU A 116 41.87 12.86 -36.24
N PHE A 117 42.55 11.75 -35.98
CA PHE A 117 42.05 10.66 -35.12
C PHE A 117 41.69 11.18 -33.73
N SER A 118 42.62 11.90 -33.08
CA SER A 118 42.42 12.42 -31.73
C SER A 118 41.23 13.36 -31.65
N SER A 119 41.00 14.17 -32.68
CA SER A 119 39.91 15.16 -32.72
C SER A 119 38.55 14.53 -33.00
N LEU A 120 38.52 13.41 -33.73
CA LEU A 120 37.31 12.62 -33.96
C LEU A 120 37.01 11.65 -32.81
N TYR A 121 38.01 11.32 -32.00
CA TYR A 121 37.91 10.28 -30.97
C TYR A 121 36.66 10.40 -30.09
N PRO A 122 36.31 11.56 -29.51
CA PRO A 122 35.16 11.63 -28.62
C PRO A 122 33.80 11.33 -29.30
N GLY A 123 33.71 11.47 -30.63
CA GLY A 123 32.48 11.22 -31.41
C GLY A 123 32.48 9.88 -32.18
N TYR A 124 33.62 9.22 -32.34
CA TYR A 124 33.78 8.03 -33.20
C TYR A 124 34.12 6.74 -32.45
N VAL A 125 34.39 6.79 -31.14
CA VAL A 125 34.63 5.58 -30.32
C VAL A 125 33.42 4.64 -30.39
N GLY A 126 33.65 3.41 -30.85
CA GLY A 126 32.60 2.40 -31.03
C GLY A 126 31.82 2.51 -32.36
N GLY A 127 32.24 3.39 -33.27
CA GLY A 127 31.65 3.54 -34.60
C GLY A 127 32.09 2.47 -35.62
N SER A 128 31.41 2.42 -36.77
CA SER A 128 31.66 1.45 -37.86
C SER A 128 32.78 1.86 -38.83
N ASN A 129 33.54 2.92 -38.54
CA ASN A 129 34.58 3.41 -39.45
C ASN A 129 35.84 2.52 -39.40
N LYS A 130 36.15 1.88 -40.54
CA LYS A 130 37.26 0.93 -40.65
C LYS A 130 38.64 1.55 -40.36
N TRP A 131 38.95 2.71 -40.93
CA TRP A 131 40.23 3.40 -40.70
C TRP A 131 40.40 3.76 -39.23
N PHE A 132 39.35 4.27 -38.61
CA PHE A 132 39.38 4.68 -37.20
C PHE A 132 39.70 3.49 -36.27
N ASN A 133 39.05 2.35 -36.49
CA ASN A 133 39.26 1.16 -35.67
C ASN A 133 40.67 0.58 -35.85
N GLU A 134 41.15 0.46 -37.09
CA GLU A 134 42.52 -0.01 -37.38
C GLU A 134 43.59 0.94 -36.82
N PHE A 135 43.36 2.26 -36.89
CA PHE A 135 44.27 3.25 -36.32
C PHE A 135 44.27 3.20 -34.78
N ALA A 136 43.10 3.07 -34.16
CA ALA A 136 42.95 2.99 -32.70
C ALA A 136 43.74 1.81 -32.11
N GLU A 137 43.73 0.65 -32.75
CA GLU A 137 44.53 -0.51 -32.35
C GLU A 137 46.04 -0.20 -32.37
N LYS A 138 46.50 0.52 -33.40
CA LYS A 138 47.92 0.88 -33.57
C LYS A 138 48.42 1.86 -32.51
N VAL A 139 47.55 2.69 -31.94
CA VAL A 139 47.90 3.73 -30.96
C VAL A 139 47.26 3.50 -29.58
N ALA A 140 46.85 2.26 -29.29
CA ALA A 140 46.10 1.90 -28.09
C ALA A 140 46.75 2.36 -26.78
N LYS A 141 48.07 2.30 -26.67
CA LYS A 141 48.81 2.77 -25.47
C LYS A 141 48.68 4.27 -25.24
N GLY A 142 48.79 5.07 -26.30
CA GLY A 142 48.61 6.52 -26.22
C GLY A 142 47.19 6.90 -25.83
N ILE A 143 46.20 6.17 -26.33
CA ILE A 143 44.79 6.31 -25.92
C ILE A 143 44.62 5.99 -24.44
N GLN A 144 45.15 4.86 -23.98
CA GLN A 144 45.07 4.44 -22.58
C GLN A 144 45.71 5.48 -21.64
N HIS A 145 46.87 6.04 -22.02
CA HIS A 145 47.50 7.11 -21.25
C HIS A 145 46.64 8.38 -21.20
N ALA A 146 46.15 8.85 -22.35
CA ALA A 146 45.31 10.04 -22.42
C ALA A 146 44.03 9.91 -21.57
N LEU A 147 43.40 8.74 -21.57
CA LEU A 147 42.21 8.46 -20.76
C LEU A 147 42.53 8.35 -19.26
N SER A 148 43.74 7.92 -18.88
CA SER A 148 44.13 7.84 -17.46
C SER A 148 44.35 9.23 -16.85
N ILE A 149 44.77 10.21 -17.67
CA ILE A 149 45.08 11.58 -17.24
C ILE A 149 43.95 12.59 -17.52
N THR A 150 42.87 12.20 -18.21
CA THR A 150 41.77 13.12 -18.56
C THR A 150 40.41 12.61 -18.09
N LYS A 151 39.63 13.49 -17.43
CA LYS A 151 38.24 13.20 -17.02
C LYS A 151 37.28 14.17 -17.70
N VAL A 152 36.41 13.72 -18.60
CA VAL A 152 35.40 14.59 -19.23
C VAL A 152 34.14 14.70 -18.36
N GLU A 153 33.68 15.92 -18.09
CA GLU A 153 32.44 16.17 -17.34
C GLU A 153 31.21 15.79 -18.18
N ARG A 154 30.30 15.02 -17.58
CA ARG A 154 29.05 14.60 -18.22
C ARG A 154 28.09 15.79 -18.33
N ILE A 155 27.56 16.02 -19.53
CA ILE A 155 26.48 16.99 -19.74
C ILE A 155 25.21 16.43 -19.10
N LYS A 156 24.64 17.17 -18.14
CA LYS A 156 23.36 16.82 -17.53
C LYS A 156 22.23 17.21 -18.47
N GLU A 157 21.30 16.30 -18.70
CA GLU A 157 20.08 16.62 -19.45
C GLU A 157 19.24 17.66 -18.69
N GLU A 158 18.51 18.48 -19.43
CA GLU A 158 17.58 19.45 -18.86
C GLU A 158 16.31 18.75 -18.37
N ASN A 159 15.89 19.08 -17.15
CA ASN A 159 14.64 18.56 -16.61
C ASN A 159 13.45 19.37 -17.14
N THR A 160 12.83 18.86 -18.18
CA THR A 160 11.61 19.38 -18.82
C THR A 160 10.29 18.94 -18.16
N GLY A 161 10.32 18.18 -17.05
CA GLY A 161 9.14 17.52 -16.48
C GLY A 161 8.53 16.37 -17.31
N ALA A 162 9.23 15.87 -18.34
CA ALA A 162 8.72 14.82 -19.22
C ALA A 162 8.38 13.51 -18.48
N GLN A 163 7.19 12.96 -18.74
CA GLN A 163 6.79 11.66 -18.22
C GLN A 163 6.90 10.59 -19.32
N LYS A 164 7.85 9.66 -19.18
CA LYS A 164 8.02 8.50 -20.08
C LYS A 164 7.84 7.19 -19.34
N TYR A 165 6.79 6.45 -19.67
CA TYR A 165 6.46 5.19 -19.00
C TYR A 165 5.66 4.25 -19.91
N VAL A 166 5.67 2.94 -19.60
CA VAL A 166 4.85 1.94 -20.27
C VAL A 166 3.43 1.91 -19.67
N LYS A 167 2.40 2.12 -20.49
CA LYS A 167 1.01 2.32 -20.05
C LYS A 167 0.30 1.05 -19.58
N ASP A 168 0.72 -0.13 -20.06
CA ASP A 168 0.03 -1.40 -19.80
C ASP A 168 0.09 -1.83 -18.33
N PHE A 169 1.01 -1.25 -17.56
CA PHE A 169 1.22 -1.56 -16.14
C PHE A 169 0.49 -0.61 -15.19
N LEU A 170 -0.29 0.35 -15.70
CA LEU A 170 -0.97 1.32 -14.85
C LEU A 170 -2.22 0.72 -14.18
N VAL A 171 -2.60 1.32 -13.07
CA VAL A 171 -3.91 1.07 -12.46
C VAL A 171 -4.99 1.54 -13.43
N LYS A 172 -5.98 0.69 -13.68
CA LYS A 172 -7.16 1.04 -14.47
C LYS A 172 -8.11 1.85 -13.59
N ASP A 173 -8.68 2.89 -14.17
CA ASP A 173 -9.77 3.62 -13.53
C ASP A 173 -10.94 2.67 -13.29
N GLN A 174 -11.45 2.68 -12.06
CA GLN A 174 -12.70 2.01 -11.75
C GLN A 174 -13.84 2.85 -12.34
N ALA A 175 -14.84 2.19 -12.89
CA ALA A 175 -16.01 2.89 -13.41
C ALA A 175 -16.73 3.63 -12.27
N GLU A 176 -17.34 4.78 -12.57
CA GLU A 176 -18.20 5.50 -11.61
C GLU A 176 -19.30 4.60 -11.05
N ARG A 177 -19.74 3.61 -11.84
CA ARG A 177 -20.64 2.53 -11.42
C ARG A 177 -19.94 1.19 -11.53
N ILE A 178 -19.54 0.64 -10.38
CA ILE A 178 -18.87 -0.67 -10.29
C ILE A 178 -19.92 -1.78 -10.34
N VAL A 179 -20.13 -2.35 -11.53
CA VAL A 179 -20.98 -3.54 -11.75
C VAL A 179 -20.13 -4.75 -12.13
N PRO A 180 -20.55 -5.99 -11.83
CA PRO A 180 -19.83 -7.20 -12.26
C PRO A 180 -19.74 -7.29 -13.78
N LYS A 181 -18.59 -7.78 -14.26
CA LYS A 181 -18.31 -8.00 -15.67
C LYS A 181 -18.09 -9.50 -15.93
N PRO A 182 -18.74 -10.11 -16.94
CA PRO A 182 -18.71 -11.56 -17.15
C PRO A 182 -17.32 -12.19 -17.31
N ASP A 183 -16.37 -11.47 -17.92
CA ASP A 183 -15.03 -12.01 -18.24
C ASP A 183 -13.91 -11.51 -17.31
N GLU A 184 -14.27 -10.86 -16.20
CA GLU A 184 -13.32 -10.38 -15.19
C GLU A 184 -13.58 -11.04 -13.83
N ARG A 185 -12.57 -11.06 -12.96
CA ARG A 185 -12.78 -11.41 -11.55
C ARG A 185 -13.57 -10.31 -10.86
N ASN A 186 -14.77 -10.65 -10.37
CA ASN A 186 -15.64 -9.72 -9.64
C ASN A 186 -15.60 -10.04 -8.15
N ILE A 187 -15.06 -9.12 -7.36
CA ILE A 187 -14.77 -9.33 -5.95
C ILE A 187 -15.63 -8.38 -5.12
N LEU A 188 -16.57 -8.94 -4.37
CA LEU A 188 -17.40 -8.21 -3.41
C LEU A 188 -16.75 -8.28 -2.04
N ILE A 189 -16.42 -7.14 -1.45
CA ILE A 189 -15.71 -7.06 -0.17
C ILE A 189 -16.62 -6.39 0.84
N THR A 190 -16.79 -7.03 1.99
CA THR A 190 -17.47 -6.44 3.14
C THR A 190 -16.59 -6.47 4.37
N SER A 191 -16.63 -5.39 5.14
CA SER A 191 -16.17 -5.38 6.53
C SER A 191 -17.37 -5.49 7.45
N ALA A 192 -17.23 -6.21 8.57
CA ALA A 192 -18.22 -6.21 9.63
C ALA A 192 -18.72 -4.80 9.94
N LEU A 193 -20.04 -4.64 10.01
CA LEU A 193 -20.67 -3.37 10.30
C LEU A 193 -20.34 -2.98 11.75
N PRO A 194 -19.56 -1.91 12.00
CA PRO A 194 -19.35 -1.41 13.35
C PRO A 194 -20.67 -0.98 13.99
N TYR A 195 -20.87 -1.39 15.25
CA TYR A 195 -22.01 -0.95 16.03
C TYR A 195 -21.90 0.54 16.36
N VAL A 196 -22.93 1.31 16.02
CA VAL A 196 -22.86 2.78 15.94
C VAL A 196 -22.72 3.45 17.30
N ASN A 197 -23.17 2.85 18.40
CA ASN A 197 -23.27 3.56 19.68
C ASN A 197 -21.92 3.79 20.40
N ASN A 198 -20.79 3.45 19.79
CA ASN A 198 -19.47 3.55 20.39
C ASN A 198 -18.39 3.97 19.38
N VAL A 199 -17.48 4.84 19.83
CA VAL A 199 -16.29 5.17 19.03
C VAL A 199 -15.42 3.91 18.86
N PRO A 200 -15.00 3.56 17.64
CA PRO A 200 -14.18 2.37 17.39
C PRO A 200 -12.77 2.57 17.97
N HIS A 201 -12.22 1.55 18.62
CA HIS A 201 -10.81 1.51 19.02
C HIS A 201 -9.94 0.81 17.97
N LEU A 202 -8.62 0.85 18.13
CA LEU A 202 -7.67 0.28 17.16
C LEU A 202 -7.93 -1.20 16.86
N GLY A 203 -8.40 -1.95 17.86
CA GLY A 203 -8.81 -3.35 17.71
C GLY A 203 -9.98 -3.55 16.75
N ASN A 204 -11.01 -2.70 16.82
CA ASN A 204 -12.11 -2.75 15.83
C ASN A 204 -11.61 -2.38 14.43
N ILE A 205 -10.69 -1.41 14.35
CA ILE A 205 -10.13 -0.94 13.08
C ILE A 205 -9.32 -2.05 12.40
N ILE A 206 -8.32 -2.63 13.08
CA ILE A 206 -7.49 -3.69 12.49
C ILE A 206 -8.29 -4.98 12.26
N GLY A 207 -9.22 -5.30 13.16
CA GLY A 207 -9.97 -6.56 13.09
C GLY A 207 -11.02 -6.60 11.99
N SER A 208 -11.38 -5.47 11.38
CA SER A 208 -12.36 -5.44 10.30
C SER A 208 -11.96 -4.44 9.21
N VAL A 209 -12.28 -3.15 9.36
CA VAL A 209 -12.23 -2.17 8.27
C VAL A 209 -10.85 -2.00 7.64
N LEU A 210 -9.77 -1.97 8.43
CA LEU A 210 -8.41 -1.81 7.90
C LEU A 210 -7.92 -3.08 7.19
N SER A 211 -8.27 -4.26 7.71
CA SER A 211 -7.96 -5.52 7.03
C SER A 211 -8.67 -5.64 5.68
N ALA A 212 -9.95 -5.28 5.65
CA ALA A 212 -10.74 -5.28 4.43
C ALA A 212 -10.22 -4.26 3.41
N ASP A 213 -9.86 -3.06 3.86
CA ASP A 213 -9.29 -1.99 3.02
C ASP A 213 -7.96 -2.37 2.39
N ILE A 214 -7.05 -2.99 3.16
CA ILE A 214 -5.78 -3.49 2.63
C ILE A 214 -6.05 -4.48 1.49
N TYR A 215 -6.96 -5.42 1.68
CA TYR A 215 -7.29 -6.38 0.62
C TYR A 215 -8.00 -5.72 -0.57
N ALA A 216 -8.95 -4.82 -0.33
CA ALA A 216 -9.67 -4.07 -1.37
C ALA A 216 -8.72 -3.27 -2.25
N ARG A 217 -7.77 -2.56 -1.64
CA ARG A 217 -6.73 -1.82 -2.36
C ARG A 217 -5.80 -2.75 -3.11
N TYR A 218 -5.45 -3.92 -2.55
CA TYR A 218 -4.65 -4.92 -3.26
C TYR A 218 -5.34 -5.42 -4.54
N VAL A 219 -6.59 -5.87 -4.46
CA VAL A 219 -7.31 -6.41 -5.63
C VAL A 219 -7.57 -5.33 -6.69
N LYS A 220 -7.90 -4.10 -6.28
CA LYS A 220 -8.02 -2.96 -7.20
C LYS A 220 -6.68 -2.62 -7.84
N ASN A 221 -5.57 -2.68 -7.09
CA ASN A 221 -4.23 -2.45 -7.62
C ASN A 221 -3.71 -3.62 -8.48
N ARG A 222 -4.40 -4.77 -8.48
CA ARG A 222 -4.25 -5.87 -9.47
C ARG A 222 -5.19 -5.72 -10.66
N ASN A 223 -5.90 -4.59 -10.77
CA ASN A 223 -6.88 -4.31 -11.83
C ASN A 223 -8.05 -5.31 -11.87
N TYR A 224 -8.42 -5.91 -10.73
CA TYR A 224 -9.67 -6.68 -10.61
C TYR A 224 -10.88 -5.75 -10.43
N ASN A 225 -12.05 -6.22 -10.84
CA ASN A 225 -13.30 -5.51 -10.63
C ASN A 225 -13.75 -5.76 -9.19
N ALA A 226 -13.69 -4.75 -8.34
CA ALA A 226 -13.94 -4.93 -6.92
C ALA A 226 -14.75 -3.79 -6.32
N ILE A 227 -15.71 -4.14 -5.48
CA ILE A 227 -16.51 -3.19 -4.70
C ILE A 227 -16.34 -3.48 -3.20
N PHE A 228 -16.05 -2.45 -2.42
CA PHE A 228 -15.81 -2.52 -0.98
C PHE A 228 -16.88 -1.72 -0.24
N ILE A 229 -17.74 -2.46 0.46
CA ILE A 229 -18.93 -1.98 1.13
C ILE A 229 -18.81 -2.14 2.64
N CYS A 230 -19.21 -1.11 3.38
CA CYS A 230 -19.41 -1.18 4.83
C CYS A 230 -20.46 -0.14 5.25
N GLY A 231 -20.72 -0.03 6.53
CA GLY A 231 -21.64 0.94 7.09
C GLY A 231 -21.78 0.74 8.60
N THR A 232 -22.63 1.52 9.22
CA THR A 232 -22.93 1.38 10.65
C THR A 232 -24.11 0.44 10.88
N ASP A 233 -23.98 -0.43 11.87
CA ASP A 233 -25.10 -1.18 12.46
C ASP A 233 -25.74 -0.35 13.57
N GLU A 234 -27.03 -0.03 13.40
CA GLU A 234 -27.68 1.06 14.12
C GLU A 234 -28.86 0.64 15.00
N TYR A 235 -29.40 -0.56 14.79
CA TYR A 235 -30.59 -1.03 15.50
C TYR A 235 -30.29 -1.71 16.84
N GLY A 236 -31.34 -2.03 17.59
CA GLY A 236 -31.25 -2.87 18.77
C GLY A 236 -31.17 -2.12 20.11
N THR A 237 -31.30 -2.89 21.19
CA THR A 237 -31.50 -2.39 22.56
C THR A 237 -30.39 -1.48 23.07
N ALA A 238 -29.14 -1.71 22.66
CA ALA A 238 -28.02 -0.92 23.15
C ALA A 238 -27.99 0.49 22.54
N THR A 239 -28.60 0.71 21.38
CA THR A 239 -28.85 2.05 20.81
C THR A 239 -29.94 2.76 21.62
N GLU A 240 -31.09 2.11 21.87
CA GLU A 240 -32.17 2.69 22.68
C GLU A 240 -31.71 3.05 24.09
N THR A 241 -30.98 2.14 24.74
CA THR A 241 -30.44 2.36 26.09
C THR A 241 -29.50 3.56 26.09
N LYS A 242 -28.59 3.64 25.12
CA LYS A 242 -27.63 4.75 25.06
C LYS A 242 -28.28 6.07 24.71
N ALA A 243 -29.29 6.06 23.84
CA ALA A 243 -30.07 7.23 23.49
C ALA A 243 -30.84 7.77 24.70
N LEU A 244 -31.42 6.88 25.51
CA LEU A 244 -32.08 7.22 26.77
C LEU A 244 -31.09 7.81 27.79
N GLU A 245 -29.91 7.20 27.98
CA GLU A 245 -28.85 7.73 28.84
C GLU A 245 -28.38 9.14 28.42
N ASP A 246 -28.27 9.38 27.11
CA ASP A 246 -27.82 10.65 26.55
C ASP A 246 -28.95 11.68 26.40
N GLY A 247 -30.21 11.30 26.70
CA GLY A 247 -31.38 12.17 26.58
C GLY A 247 -31.74 12.56 25.14
N VAL A 248 -31.49 11.67 24.17
CA VAL A 248 -31.73 11.90 22.74
C VAL A 248 -32.57 10.75 22.14
N THR A 249 -33.06 10.93 20.91
CA THR A 249 -33.70 9.82 20.17
C THR A 249 -32.65 8.84 19.63
N PRO A 250 -33.00 7.55 19.40
CA PRO A 250 -32.10 6.59 18.76
C PRO A 250 -31.55 7.09 17.42
N LYS A 251 -32.40 7.73 16.60
CA LYS A 251 -31.99 8.31 15.32
C LYS A 251 -30.92 9.38 15.48
N GLU A 252 -31.10 10.33 16.41
CA GLU A 252 -30.11 11.39 16.66
C GLU A 252 -28.77 10.82 17.16
N LEU A 253 -28.82 9.79 18.02
CA LEU A 253 -27.62 9.09 18.47
C LEU A 253 -26.90 8.45 17.28
N CYS A 254 -27.61 7.72 16.43
CA CYS A 254 -27.05 7.05 15.27
C CYS A 254 -26.48 8.06 14.27
N ASP A 255 -27.18 9.16 13.98
CA ASP A 255 -26.72 10.22 13.06
C ASP A 255 -25.40 10.83 13.55
N LYS A 256 -25.31 11.11 14.85
CA LYS A 256 -24.09 11.62 15.49
C LYS A 256 -22.93 10.66 15.33
N TYR A 257 -23.12 9.39 15.67
CA TYR A 257 -22.02 8.45 15.69
C TYR A 257 -21.66 7.90 14.30
N HIS A 258 -22.60 7.75 13.38
CA HIS A 258 -22.31 7.43 11.97
C HIS A 258 -21.29 8.41 11.39
N LYS A 259 -21.49 9.72 11.64
CA LYS A 259 -20.54 10.77 11.27
C LYS A 259 -19.17 10.57 11.94
N ILE A 260 -19.13 10.27 13.24
CA ILE A 260 -17.87 10.01 13.96
C ILE A 260 -17.12 8.82 13.36
N HIS A 261 -17.82 7.72 13.06
CA HIS A 261 -17.24 6.55 12.41
C HIS A 261 -16.63 6.93 11.06
N LYS A 262 -17.39 7.65 10.22
CA LYS A 262 -16.90 8.12 8.92
C LYS A 262 -15.66 8.99 9.04
N GLU A 263 -15.64 9.96 9.95
CA GLU A 263 -14.47 10.82 10.20
C GLU A 263 -13.24 10.03 10.65
N VAL A 264 -13.43 9.02 11.50
CA VAL A 264 -12.34 8.12 11.92
C VAL A 264 -11.80 7.35 10.73
N TYR A 265 -12.68 6.71 9.94
CA TYR A 265 -12.26 5.88 8.82
C TYR A 265 -11.63 6.69 7.68
N ASP A 266 -12.11 7.92 7.44
CA ASP A 266 -11.49 8.86 6.50
C ASP A 266 -10.08 9.24 6.94
N TRP A 267 -9.88 9.51 8.23
CA TRP A 267 -8.54 9.83 8.75
C TRP A 267 -7.59 8.63 8.67
N PHE A 268 -8.09 7.41 8.91
CA PHE A 268 -7.36 6.17 8.69
C PHE A 268 -7.19 5.80 7.20
N ASP A 269 -7.65 6.65 6.28
CA ASP A 269 -7.57 6.46 4.82
C ASP A 269 -8.17 5.12 4.39
N ILE A 270 -9.37 4.79 4.90
CA ILE A 270 -10.15 3.63 4.50
C ILE A 270 -10.90 3.96 3.21
N GLY A 271 -10.60 3.25 2.13
CA GLY A 271 -11.13 3.50 0.79
C GLY A 271 -12.39 2.71 0.47
N PHE A 272 -13.46 2.91 1.24
CA PHE A 272 -14.79 2.35 0.89
C PHE A 272 -15.27 2.90 -0.45
N ASP A 273 -15.90 2.06 -1.27
CA ASP A 273 -16.69 2.56 -2.41
C ASP A 273 -18.01 3.15 -1.92
N TYR A 274 -18.55 2.60 -0.83
CA TYR A 274 -19.70 3.16 -0.14
C TYR A 274 -19.71 2.80 1.34
N PHE A 275 -19.98 3.79 2.19
CA PHE A 275 -20.13 3.64 3.63
C PHE A 275 -21.56 4.04 4.03
N GLY A 276 -22.44 3.05 4.14
CA GLY A 276 -23.88 3.25 4.37
C GLY A 276 -24.31 3.04 5.81
N ARG A 277 -25.60 2.71 5.98
CA ARG A 277 -26.30 2.61 7.27
C ARG A 277 -27.37 1.52 7.20
N THR A 278 -27.67 0.86 8.31
CA THR A 278 -28.77 -0.12 8.36
C THR A 278 -30.16 0.54 8.54
N THR A 279 -30.26 1.79 8.99
CA THR A 279 -31.55 2.48 9.17
C THR A 279 -32.05 3.13 7.87
N THR A 280 -32.39 2.33 6.86
CA THR A 280 -32.88 2.82 5.56
C THR A 280 -34.15 2.09 5.11
N ASP A 281 -34.92 2.68 4.20
CA ASP A 281 -36.11 2.05 3.63
C ASP A 281 -35.76 0.74 2.91
N LEU A 282 -34.66 0.72 2.15
CA LEU A 282 -34.16 -0.47 1.47
C LEU A 282 -33.73 -1.59 2.43
N GLN A 283 -33.25 -1.27 3.65
CA GLN A 283 -33.05 -2.30 4.68
C GLN A 283 -34.39 -2.94 5.03
N THR A 284 -35.41 -2.13 5.28
CA THR A 284 -36.74 -2.62 5.67
C THR A 284 -37.32 -3.51 4.58
N GLU A 285 -37.31 -3.04 3.34
CA GLU A 285 -37.84 -3.79 2.19
C GLU A 285 -37.13 -5.13 2.00
N ILE A 286 -35.80 -5.16 1.99
CA ILE A 286 -35.02 -6.37 1.71
C ILE A 286 -35.10 -7.36 2.89
N ALA A 287 -35.02 -6.87 4.13
CA ALA A 287 -35.13 -7.73 5.30
C ALA A 287 -36.54 -8.34 5.43
N GLN A 288 -37.58 -7.57 5.11
CA GLN A 288 -38.95 -8.09 5.06
C GLN A 288 -39.16 -9.09 3.91
N ASP A 289 -38.58 -8.88 2.73
CA ASP A 289 -38.63 -9.86 1.63
C ASP A 289 -38.00 -11.20 2.02
N ILE A 290 -36.81 -11.18 2.61
CA ILE A 290 -36.12 -12.38 3.11
C ILE A 290 -36.97 -13.06 4.20
N PHE A 291 -37.48 -12.30 5.17
CA PHE A 291 -38.33 -12.81 6.24
C PHE A 291 -39.60 -13.48 5.69
N LEU A 292 -40.31 -12.83 4.77
CA LEU A 292 -41.57 -13.35 4.21
C LEU A 292 -41.34 -14.60 3.36
N LYS A 293 -40.21 -14.70 2.66
CA LYS A 293 -39.82 -15.93 1.95
C LYS A 293 -39.52 -17.08 2.90
N LEU A 294 -38.77 -16.83 3.98
CA LEU A 294 -38.52 -17.84 5.03
C LEU A 294 -39.84 -18.30 5.67
N HIS A 295 -40.75 -17.36 5.94
CA HIS A 295 -42.09 -17.66 6.46
C HIS A 295 -42.88 -18.55 5.49
N LYS A 296 -42.96 -18.15 4.21
CA LYS A 296 -43.67 -18.88 3.15
C LYS A 296 -43.09 -20.29 2.94
N ASN A 297 -41.78 -20.44 3.06
CA ASN A 297 -41.08 -21.72 2.89
C ASN A 297 -41.14 -22.58 4.16
N GLY A 298 -41.80 -22.12 5.22
CA GLY A 298 -42.02 -22.89 6.44
C GLY A 298 -40.79 -23.01 7.33
N TYR A 299 -39.83 -22.09 7.24
CA TYR A 299 -38.62 -22.07 8.09
C TYR A 299 -38.74 -21.20 9.34
N LEU A 300 -39.92 -20.63 9.58
CA LEU A 300 -40.22 -19.85 10.78
C LEU A 300 -41.23 -20.57 11.66
N GLU A 301 -41.14 -20.38 12.98
CA GLU A 301 -42.12 -20.86 13.95
C GLU A 301 -42.41 -19.80 15.03
N GLU A 302 -43.60 -19.81 15.60
CA GLU A 302 -43.97 -18.95 16.72
C GLU A 302 -43.74 -19.68 18.05
N LYS A 303 -43.21 -18.96 19.04
CA LYS A 303 -43.20 -19.41 20.44
C LYS A 303 -43.65 -18.28 21.35
N THR A 304 -44.46 -18.60 22.34
CA THR A 304 -44.92 -17.66 23.37
C THR A 304 -44.16 -17.93 24.66
N THR A 305 -43.62 -16.88 25.26
CA THR A 305 -42.98 -16.94 26.58
C THR A 305 -43.60 -15.91 27.53
N GLU A 306 -43.64 -16.24 28.81
CA GLU A 306 -43.99 -15.28 29.86
C GLU A 306 -42.78 -14.38 30.15
N GLN A 307 -43.00 -13.08 30.20
CA GLN A 307 -41.99 -12.07 30.51
C GLN A 307 -42.57 -10.99 31.40
N LEU A 308 -41.70 -10.33 32.17
CA LEU A 308 -42.08 -9.16 32.95
C LEU A 308 -42.23 -7.93 32.05
N TYR A 309 -43.32 -7.20 32.21
CA TYR A 309 -43.65 -5.99 31.47
C TYR A 309 -43.86 -4.82 32.44
N CYS A 310 -43.19 -3.70 32.21
CA CYS A 310 -43.44 -2.47 32.95
C CYS A 310 -44.58 -1.68 32.29
N GLU A 311 -45.66 -1.43 33.05
CA GLU A 311 -46.81 -0.67 32.54
C GLU A 311 -46.57 0.85 32.50
N GLU A 312 -45.56 1.37 33.21
CA GLU A 312 -45.17 2.79 33.19
C GLU A 312 -44.21 3.08 32.02
N HIS A 313 -43.16 2.26 31.86
CA HIS A 313 -42.22 2.38 30.72
C HIS A 313 -42.82 1.86 29.40
N HIS A 314 -43.91 1.10 29.48
CA HIS A 314 -44.53 0.41 28.35
C HIS A 314 -43.58 -0.51 27.57
N SER A 315 -42.74 -1.29 28.27
CA SER A 315 -41.80 -2.24 27.66
C SER A 315 -41.69 -3.55 28.43
N PHE A 316 -41.29 -4.61 27.72
CA PHE A 316 -40.81 -5.85 28.34
C PHE A 316 -39.43 -5.64 28.97
N LEU A 317 -39.21 -6.20 30.14
CA LEU A 317 -37.99 -6.05 30.92
C LEU A 317 -37.06 -7.24 30.68
N ALA A 318 -35.86 -6.96 30.18
CA ALA A 318 -34.77 -7.92 30.24
C ALA A 318 -34.35 -8.15 31.71
N ASP A 319 -33.79 -9.32 32.02
CA ASP A 319 -33.43 -9.74 33.39
C ASP A 319 -32.62 -8.68 34.16
N ARG A 320 -31.69 -7.99 33.47
CA ARG A 320 -30.86 -6.92 34.03
C ARG A 320 -31.61 -5.63 34.40
N PHE A 321 -32.81 -5.44 33.86
CA PHE A 321 -33.71 -4.33 34.18
C PHE A 321 -34.77 -4.72 35.21
N VAL A 322 -34.69 -5.93 35.75
CA VAL A 322 -35.52 -6.40 36.86
C VAL A 322 -34.65 -6.49 38.10
N GLU A 323 -35.11 -5.85 39.17
CA GLU A 323 -34.56 -6.02 40.51
C GLU A 323 -35.67 -6.46 41.45
N GLY A 324 -35.34 -7.08 42.58
CA GLY A 324 -36.33 -7.51 43.55
C GLY A 324 -35.72 -8.30 44.69
N THR A 325 -36.58 -8.84 45.55
CA THR A 325 -36.15 -9.64 46.70
C THR A 325 -35.84 -11.07 46.29
N CYS A 326 -34.64 -11.56 46.60
CA CYS A 326 -34.19 -12.91 46.31
C CYS A 326 -35.07 -13.95 47.04
N PRO A 327 -35.72 -14.88 46.32
CA PRO A 327 -36.59 -15.89 46.93
C PRO A 327 -35.81 -16.92 47.77
N LYS A 328 -34.48 -17.00 47.60
CA LYS A 328 -33.63 -17.98 48.30
C LYS A 328 -33.04 -17.47 49.61
N CYS A 329 -32.66 -16.19 49.68
CA CYS A 329 -31.93 -15.63 50.83
C CYS A 329 -32.49 -14.31 51.37
N GLY A 330 -33.57 -13.79 50.79
CA GLY A 330 -34.22 -12.55 51.23
C GLY A 330 -33.43 -11.27 50.96
N TYR A 331 -32.42 -11.28 50.08
CA TYR A 331 -31.71 -10.06 49.67
C TYR A 331 -32.63 -9.17 48.82
N GLU A 332 -32.94 -7.96 49.29
CA GLU A 332 -33.97 -7.08 48.71
C GLU A 332 -33.59 -6.47 47.34
N ASP A 333 -32.32 -6.51 46.95
CA ASP A 333 -31.78 -5.92 45.71
C ASP A 333 -31.13 -6.97 44.78
N ALA A 334 -31.73 -8.16 44.69
CA ALA A 334 -31.28 -9.17 43.73
C ALA A 334 -31.65 -8.75 42.30
N ARG A 335 -30.78 -9.07 41.34
CA ARG A 335 -31.04 -8.87 39.92
C ARG A 335 -31.86 -10.03 39.37
N GLY A 336 -32.56 -9.82 38.26
CA GLY A 336 -33.39 -10.83 37.61
C GLY A 336 -32.64 -12.10 37.22
N ASP A 337 -31.35 -12.00 36.91
CA ASP A 337 -30.50 -13.12 36.46
C ASP A 337 -29.70 -13.76 37.60
N GLN A 338 -29.33 -12.99 38.63
CA GLN A 338 -28.47 -13.46 39.70
C GLN A 338 -28.61 -12.63 40.98
N CYS A 339 -28.61 -13.32 42.14
CA CYS A 339 -28.49 -12.66 43.44
C CYS A 339 -27.03 -12.41 43.81
N ASP A 340 -26.64 -11.15 43.94
CA ASP A 340 -25.26 -10.76 44.29
C ASP A 340 -24.85 -11.15 45.72
N LYS A 341 -25.81 -11.42 46.62
CA LYS A 341 -25.53 -11.84 48.00
C LYS A 341 -25.23 -13.33 48.14
N CYS A 342 -26.04 -14.19 47.53
CA CYS A 342 -25.91 -15.65 47.67
C CYS A 342 -25.37 -16.35 46.42
N GLY A 343 -25.15 -15.62 45.32
CA GLY A 343 -24.58 -16.11 44.08
C GLY A 343 -25.49 -16.98 43.22
N ASN A 344 -26.71 -17.29 43.67
CA ASN A 344 -27.66 -18.14 42.93
C ASN A 344 -28.15 -17.44 41.66
N LEU A 345 -28.24 -18.21 40.58
CA LEU A 345 -28.97 -17.82 39.37
C LEU A 345 -30.47 -17.78 39.67
N LEU A 346 -31.14 -16.78 39.13
CA LEU A 346 -32.56 -16.54 39.32
C LEU A 346 -33.25 -16.45 37.96
N ASP A 347 -34.54 -16.74 37.95
CA ASP A 347 -35.45 -16.30 36.91
C ASP A 347 -36.09 -14.98 37.38
N PRO A 348 -36.21 -13.94 36.54
CA PRO A 348 -36.87 -12.70 36.92
C PRO A 348 -38.31 -12.91 37.43
N LEU A 349 -39.02 -13.92 36.91
CA LEU A 349 -40.37 -14.29 37.34
C LEU A 349 -40.40 -14.86 38.76
N ASP A 350 -39.28 -15.37 39.27
CA ASP A 350 -39.16 -15.92 40.62
C ASP A 350 -38.85 -14.85 41.69
N LEU A 351 -38.54 -13.61 41.29
CA LEU A 351 -38.24 -12.53 42.24
C LEU A 351 -39.47 -12.16 43.07
N ILE A 352 -39.27 -12.00 44.37
CA ILE A 352 -40.29 -11.48 45.29
C ILE A 352 -40.32 -9.97 45.17
N ASP A 353 -41.50 -9.40 44.93
CA ASP A 353 -41.71 -7.97 44.70
C ASP A 353 -40.75 -7.39 43.64
N PRO A 354 -40.86 -7.86 42.38
CA PRO A 354 -40.02 -7.36 41.31
C PRO A 354 -40.32 -5.88 41.08
N ARG A 355 -39.30 -5.15 40.67
CA ARG A 355 -39.35 -3.73 40.31
C ARG A 355 -38.50 -3.49 39.07
N CYS A 356 -38.98 -2.60 38.22
CA CYS A 356 -38.27 -2.12 37.07
C CYS A 356 -37.11 -1.23 37.52
N LYS A 357 -35.89 -1.53 37.06
CA LYS A 357 -34.70 -0.76 37.38
C LYS A 357 -34.72 0.67 36.81
N VAL A 358 -35.51 0.88 35.76
CA VAL A 358 -35.54 2.16 35.02
C VAL A 358 -36.39 3.20 35.75
N ASP A 359 -37.55 2.81 36.27
CA ASP A 359 -38.54 3.73 36.85
C ASP A 359 -39.04 3.33 38.26
N GLY A 360 -38.63 2.17 38.77
CA GLY A 360 -39.03 1.65 40.07
C GLY A 360 -40.44 1.04 40.12
N ALA A 361 -41.18 1.02 39.00
CA ALA A 361 -42.54 0.49 38.96
C ALA A 361 -42.57 -1.04 39.10
N LYS A 362 -43.65 -1.58 39.63
CA LYS A 362 -43.88 -3.03 39.74
C LYS A 362 -44.26 -3.59 38.37
N PRO A 363 -43.47 -4.51 37.77
CA PRO A 363 -43.83 -5.12 36.51
C PRO A 363 -44.91 -6.19 36.69
N VAL A 364 -45.63 -6.45 35.60
CA VAL A 364 -46.66 -7.49 35.49
C VAL A 364 -46.20 -8.59 34.54
N VAL A 365 -46.63 -9.83 34.76
CA VAL A 365 -46.35 -10.93 33.83
C VAL A 365 -47.25 -10.78 32.60
N ARG A 366 -46.66 -10.78 31.41
CA ARG A 366 -47.39 -10.81 30.13
C ARG A 366 -46.81 -11.87 29.20
N ASN A 367 -47.67 -12.44 28.38
CA ASN A 367 -47.25 -13.31 27.28
C ASN A 367 -46.68 -12.46 26.14
N SER A 368 -45.48 -12.81 25.68
CA SER A 368 -44.88 -12.26 24.46
C SER A 368 -44.67 -13.38 23.46
N THR A 369 -45.28 -13.25 22.27
CA THR A 369 -45.06 -14.20 21.17
C THR A 369 -43.93 -13.69 20.28
N HIS A 370 -43.02 -14.59 19.91
CA HIS A 370 -41.86 -14.32 19.09
C HIS A 370 -41.73 -15.30 17.94
N ILE A 371 -41.11 -14.83 16.85
CA ILE A 371 -40.78 -15.67 15.69
C ILE A 371 -39.37 -16.21 15.85
N TYR A 372 -39.20 -17.49 15.54
CA TYR A 372 -37.92 -18.20 15.56
C TYR A 372 -37.60 -18.69 14.14
N LEU A 373 -36.35 -18.51 13.73
CA LEU A 373 -35.78 -19.16 12.56
C LEU A 373 -35.40 -20.60 12.94
N LYS A 374 -36.02 -21.58 12.27
CA LYS A 374 -35.79 -23.01 12.47
C LYS A 374 -34.46 -23.46 11.85
N LEU A 375 -33.35 -23.08 12.47
CA LEU A 375 -32.01 -23.45 12.01
C LEU A 375 -31.79 -24.97 11.98
N ASN A 376 -32.46 -25.72 12.85
CA ASN A 376 -32.51 -27.18 12.85
C ASN A 376 -33.00 -27.75 11.52
N ASP A 377 -34.04 -27.14 10.92
CA ASP A 377 -34.60 -27.58 9.64
C ASP A 377 -33.69 -27.21 8.43
N LEU A 378 -32.79 -26.25 8.63
CA LEU A 378 -31.82 -25.75 7.63
C LEU A 378 -30.42 -26.35 7.82
N GLU A 379 -30.22 -27.19 8.83
CA GLU A 379 -28.90 -27.66 9.24
C GLU A 379 -28.18 -28.48 8.17
N GLU A 380 -28.87 -29.42 7.54
CA GLU A 380 -28.29 -30.29 6.51
C GLU A 380 -27.86 -29.52 5.24
N PRO A 381 -28.69 -28.68 4.60
CA PRO A 381 -28.23 -27.90 3.45
C PRO A 381 -27.14 -26.89 3.83
N LEU A 382 -27.15 -26.35 5.05
CA LEU A 382 -26.08 -25.48 5.54
C LEU A 382 -24.75 -26.25 5.68
N LYS A 383 -24.76 -27.44 6.30
CA LYS A 383 -23.57 -28.30 6.44
C LYS A 383 -22.93 -28.58 5.09
N LYS A 384 -23.73 -28.96 4.11
CA LYS A 384 -23.26 -29.20 2.74
C LYS A 384 -22.55 -27.97 2.16
N TRP A 385 -23.15 -26.79 2.30
CA TRP A 385 -22.51 -25.56 1.84
C TRP A 385 -21.20 -25.25 2.60
N VAL A 386 -21.16 -25.44 3.92
CA VAL A 386 -19.94 -25.23 4.71
C VAL A 386 -18.83 -26.19 4.30
N GLU A 387 -19.13 -27.45 4.02
CA GLU A 387 -18.15 -28.44 3.55
C GLU A 387 -17.51 -28.01 2.21
N GLU A 388 -18.31 -27.46 1.30
CA GLU A 388 -17.87 -26.98 -0.01
C GLU A 388 -17.08 -25.66 0.10
N ALA A 389 -17.57 -24.68 0.86
CA ALA A 389 -17.03 -23.31 0.90
C ALA A 389 -15.87 -23.13 1.88
N SER A 390 -15.85 -23.87 2.99
CA SER A 390 -14.96 -23.53 4.11
C SER A 390 -13.48 -23.78 3.84
N GLY A 391 -13.11 -24.53 2.80
CA GLY A 391 -11.72 -24.94 2.50
C GLY A 391 -10.70 -23.81 2.51
N ILE A 392 -11.09 -22.61 2.11
CA ILE A 392 -10.23 -21.41 2.06
C ILE A 392 -10.44 -20.42 3.20
N TRP A 393 -11.35 -20.67 4.15
CA TRP A 393 -11.56 -19.77 5.28
C TRP A 393 -10.40 -19.79 6.28
N SER A 394 -10.28 -18.72 7.06
CA SER A 394 -9.33 -18.66 8.16
C SER A 394 -9.56 -19.78 9.18
N LYS A 395 -8.47 -20.25 9.80
CA LYS A 395 -8.50 -21.42 10.69
C LYS A 395 -9.50 -21.26 11.85
N ASN A 396 -9.51 -20.11 12.50
CA ASN A 396 -10.44 -19.79 13.59
C ASN A 396 -11.91 -19.82 13.12
N SER A 397 -12.22 -19.31 11.93
CA SER A 397 -13.56 -19.38 11.34
C SER A 397 -14.05 -20.81 11.18
N LYS A 398 -13.20 -21.69 10.65
CA LYS A 398 -13.51 -23.14 10.51
C LYS A 398 -13.78 -23.77 11.86
N THR A 399 -12.92 -23.52 12.85
CA THR A 399 -13.06 -24.09 14.19
C THR A 399 -14.36 -23.66 14.86
N ILE A 400 -14.69 -22.36 14.81
CA ILE A 400 -15.92 -21.82 15.41
C ILE A 400 -17.15 -22.37 14.69
N THR A 401 -17.18 -22.35 13.36
CA THR A 401 -18.31 -22.85 12.56
C THR A 401 -18.55 -24.34 12.82
N ASN A 402 -17.50 -25.16 12.79
CA ASN A 402 -17.61 -26.59 13.05
C ASN A 402 -18.06 -26.89 14.49
N SER A 403 -17.69 -26.05 15.46
CA SER A 403 -18.18 -26.19 16.83
C SER A 403 -19.69 -25.95 16.91
N TRP A 404 -20.22 -24.95 16.20
CA TRP A 404 -21.66 -24.68 16.15
C TRP A 404 -22.43 -25.81 15.47
N ILE A 405 -21.95 -26.28 14.32
CA ILE A 405 -22.56 -27.40 13.59
C ILE A 405 -22.55 -28.68 14.43
N LYS A 406 -21.43 -28.98 15.10
CA LYS A 406 -21.31 -30.21 15.92
C LYS A 406 -22.23 -30.21 17.14
N GLN A 407 -22.59 -29.04 17.67
CA GLN A 407 -23.51 -28.93 18.80
C GLN A 407 -24.96 -29.23 18.41
N GLY A 408 -25.30 -29.19 17.12
CA GLY A 408 -26.69 -29.17 16.63
C GLY A 408 -27.23 -27.74 16.62
N LEU A 409 -27.96 -27.38 15.56
CA LEU A 409 -28.51 -26.04 15.43
C LEU A 409 -29.92 -25.99 15.99
N GLU A 410 -30.15 -25.11 16.96
CA GLU A 410 -31.47 -24.90 17.56
C GLU A 410 -32.19 -23.69 16.93
N PRO A 411 -33.54 -23.66 16.96
CA PRO A 411 -34.29 -22.49 16.54
C PRO A 411 -33.84 -21.20 17.27
N ARG A 412 -33.64 -20.11 16.52
CA ARG A 412 -33.18 -18.82 17.07
C ARG A 412 -34.26 -17.76 16.95
N CYS A 413 -34.55 -17.07 18.05
CA CYS A 413 -35.52 -15.98 18.07
C CYS A 413 -35.05 -14.79 17.23
N ILE A 414 -35.82 -14.42 16.21
CA ILE A 414 -35.52 -13.34 15.24
C ILE A 414 -36.42 -12.11 15.39
N THR A 415 -37.23 -12.02 16.46
CA THR A 415 -38.00 -10.80 16.78
C THR A 415 -37.70 -10.30 18.19
N ARG A 416 -37.91 -9.00 18.44
CA ARG A 416 -37.76 -8.38 19.76
C ARG A 416 -38.85 -7.36 20.01
N ASP A 417 -39.16 -7.20 21.30
CA ASP A 417 -40.03 -6.15 21.83
C ASP A 417 -39.23 -4.83 21.96
N LEU A 418 -38.89 -4.23 20.82
CA LEU A 418 -38.19 -2.95 20.75
C LEU A 418 -38.93 -2.04 19.76
N LYS A 419 -38.73 -0.74 19.89
CA LYS A 419 -39.28 0.25 18.96
C LYS A 419 -38.29 0.60 17.85
N TRP A 420 -36.99 0.51 18.13
CA TRP A 420 -35.90 0.85 17.22
C TRP A 420 -35.33 -0.40 16.51
N GLY A 421 -35.94 -0.74 15.38
CA GLY A 421 -35.57 -1.88 14.54
C GLY A 421 -36.40 -1.94 13.26
N THR A 422 -36.07 -2.88 12.38
CA THR A 422 -36.87 -3.18 11.18
C THR A 422 -38.23 -3.78 11.59
N PRO A 423 -39.38 -3.22 11.19
CA PRO A 423 -40.69 -3.75 11.57
C PRO A 423 -40.95 -5.18 11.06
N VAL A 424 -41.64 -6.00 11.86
CA VAL A 424 -42.03 -7.36 11.46
C VAL A 424 -43.26 -7.31 10.54
N PRO A 425 -43.23 -7.92 9.33
CA PRO A 425 -44.32 -7.80 8.35
C PRO A 425 -45.41 -8.86 8.56
N LEU A 426 -45.89 -9.04 9.80
CA LEU A 426 -46.96 -9.99 10.15
C LEU A 426 -48.05 -9.33 11.02
N PRO A 427 -49.33 -9.66 10.83
CA PRO A 427 -50.39 -9.22 11.72
C PRO A 427 -50.15 -9.67 13.18
N GLY A 428 -50.36 -8.77 14.15
CA GLY A 428 -50.14 -9.03 15.57
C GLY A 428 -48.69 -8.81 16.05
N TYR A 429 -47.80 -8.36 15.16
CA TYR A 429 -46.40 -8.02 15.47
C TYR A 429 -46.10 -6.52 15.28
N GLU A 430 -47.11 -5.65 15.29
CA GLU A 430 -46.99 -4.22 14.98
C GLU A 430 -46.05 -3.47 15.94
N GLU A 431 -45.97 -3.93 17.20
CA GLU A 431 -45.09 -3.37 18.24
C GLU A 431 -43.78 -4.16 18.39
N LYS A 432 -43.41 -4.95 17.38
CA LYS A 432 -42.20 -5.79 17.38
C LYS A 432 -41.34 -5.48 16.17
N VAL A 433 -40.04 -5.66 16.35
CA VAL A 433 -39.03 -5.50 15.30
C VAL A 433 -38.26 -6.78 15.09
N LEU A 434 -37.64 -6.92 13.92
CA LEU A 434 -36.65 -7.95 13.65
C LEU A 434 -35.46 -7.76 14.59
N TYR A 435 -34.95 -8.88 15.09
CA TYR A 435 -33.78 -8.87 15.96
C TYR A 435 -32.53 -8.53 15.14
N VAL A 436 -31.71 -7.60 15.64
CA VAL A 436 -30.51 -7.12 14.95
C VAL A 436 -29.57 -8.24 14.47
N TRP A 437 -29.48 -9.35 15.21
CA TRP A 437 -28.62 -10.47 14.80
C TRP A 437 -29.18 -11.30 13.64
N PHE A 438 -30.43 -11.06 13.22
CA PHE A 438 -31.00 -11.58 11.98
C PHE A 438 -30.80 -10.62 10.80
N ASP A 439 -31.07 -9.33 10.97
CA ASP A 439 -31.09 -8.37 9.85
C ASP A 439 -29.82 -7.52 9.67
N ALA A 440 -28.89 -7.49 10.62
CA ALA A 440 -27.63 -6.75 10.48
C ALA A 440 -26.78 -7.25 9.30
N THR A 441 -26.74 -8.56 9.04
CA THR A 441 -26.04 -9.15 7.90
C THR A 441 -26.75 -8.85 6.56
N ILE A 442 -28.07 -8.67 6.58
CA ILE A 442 -28.83 -8.15 5.44
C ILE A 442 -28.43 -6.69 5.12
N GLY A 443 -27.89 -5.98 6.13
CA GLY A 443 -27.29 -4.66 5.99
C GLY A 443 -26.26 -4.57 4.86
N TYR A 444 -25.46 -5.61 4.59
CA TYR A 444 -24.51 -5.56 3.47
C TYR A 444 -25.22 -5.44 2.13
N ILE A 445 -26.33 -6.15 1.97
CA ILE A 445 -27.16 -6.14 0.77
C ILE A 445 -27.82 -4.78 0.62
N SER A 446 -28.49 -4.30 1.68
CA SER A 446 -29.22 -3.03 1.63
C SER A 446 -28.29 -1.84 1.44
N ILE A 447 -27.11 -1.83 2.05
CA ILE A 447 -26.08 -0.80 1.82
C ILE A 447 -25.63 -0.82 0.36
N THR A 448 -25.44 -2.00 -0.25
CA THR A 448 -25.12 -2.11 -1.68
C THR A 448 -26.27 -1.58 -2.55
N ALA A 449 -27.52 -1.83 -2.18
CA ALA A 449 -28.68 -1.28 -2.87
C ALA A 449 -28.74 0.26 -2.76
N ASN A 450 -28.46 0.81 -1.58
CA ASN A 450 -28.35 2.26 -1.37
C ASN A 450 -27.21 2.87 -2.19
N TYR A 451 -26.05 2.21 -2.35
CA TYR A 451 -24.97 2.68 -3.23
C TYR A 451 -25.43 2.93 -4.67
N PHE A 452 -26.20 2.00 -5.26
CA PHE A 452 -26.72 2.20 -6.61
C PHE A 452 -27.79 3.29 -6.66
N ARG A 453 -28.75 3.27 -5.72
CA ARG A 453 -29.82 4.27 -5.64
C ARG A 453 -29.29 5.70 -5.45
N ASP A 454 -28.29 5.88 -4.60
CA ASP A 454 -27.75 7.21 -4.27
C ASP A 454 -26.90 7.78 -5.42
N ASN A 455 -26.28 6.91 -6.24
CA ASN A 455 -25.60 7.31 -7.47
C ASN A 455 -26.58 7.59 -8.62
N ASP A 456 -27.72 6.88 -8.67
CA ASP A 456 -28.78 7.07 -9.65
C ASP A 456 -30.12 6.57 -9.09
N ALA A 457 -31.05 7.49 -8.83
CA ALA A 457 -32.35 7.17 -8.25
C ALA A 457 -33.22 6.24 -9.14
N THR A 458 -32.86 6.08 -10.42
CA THR A 458 -33.53 5.13 -11.34
C THR A 458 -32.93 3.73 -11.30
N ASP A 459 -31.78 3.56 -10.65
CA ASP A 459 -31.07 2.28 -10.53
C ASP A 459 -31.51 1.51 -9.29
N THR A 460 -32.53 0.67 -9.45
CA THR A 460 -33.13 -0.09 -8.36
C THR A 460 -32.66 -1.55 -8.29
N GLU A 461 -31.90 -2.02 -9.28
CA GLU A 461 -31.66 -3.46 -9.48
C GLU A 461 -30.18 -3.85 -9.64
N ASN A 462 -29.25 -2.92 -9.93
CA ASN A 462 -27.86 -3.34 -10.19
C ASN A 462 -27.16 -3.97 -8.98
N TRP A 463 -27.62 -3.73 -7.75
CA TRP A 463 -27.13 -4.44 -6.56
C TRP A 463 -27.39 -5.96 -6.62
N LEU A 464 -28.45 -6.40 -7.33
CA LEU A 464 -28.75 -7.81 -7.55
C LEU A 464 -27.64 -8.48 -8.37
N LYS A 465 -26.94 -7.75 -9.25
CA LYS A 465 -25.82 -8.32 -10.01
C LYS A 465 -24.65 -8.71 -9.12
N TRP A 466 -24.51 -8.09 -7.95
CA TRP A 466 -23.52 -8.44 -6.93
C TRP A 466 -24.01 -9.51 -5.97
N TRP A 467 -25.25 -9.40 -5.49
CA TRP A 467 -25.78 -10.26 -4.42
C TRP A 467 -26.61 -11.45 -4.89
N LYS A 468 -26.98 -11.54 -6.17
CA LYS A 468 -27.70 -12.68 -6.77
C LYS A 468 -26.98 -13.23 -8.01
N ASN A 469 -25.67 -13.42 -7.90
CA ASN A 469 -24.80 -13.84 -9.01
C ASN A 469 -23.61 -14.70 -8.51
N PRO A 470 -23.87 -15.81 -7.79
CA PRO A 470 -22.84 -16.62 -7.15
C PRO A 470 -21.85 -17.26 -8.15
N GLU A 471 -22.21 -17.35 -9.43
CA GLU A 471 -21.35 -17.94 -10.46
C GLU A 471 -20.23 -16.99 -10.93
N ASN A 472 -20.40 -15.68 -10.71
CA ASN A 472 -19.47 -14.66 -11.22
C ASN A 472 -18.92 -13.72 -10.14
N VAL A 473 -19.38 -13.81 -8.90
CA VAL A 473 -19.01 -12.93 -7.79
C VAL A 473 -18.44 -13.74 -6.63
N ASP A 474 -17.22 -13.40 -6.24
CA ASP A 474 -16.60 -13.93 -5.02
C ASP A 474 -16.78 -12.95 -3.86
N LEU A 475 -17.55 -13.36 -2.83
CA LEU A 475 -17.79 -12.57 -1.62
C LEU A 475 -16.70 -12.81 -0.56
N TYR A 476 -15.96 -11.76 -0.23
CA TYR A 476 -14.96 -11.74 0.82
C TYR A 476 -15.47 -10.94 2.03
N GLN A 477 -15.41 -11.53 3.21
CA GLN A 477 -15.87 -10.89 4.45
C GLN A 477 -14.75 -10.82 5.49
N PHE A 478 -14.63 -9.66 6.14
CA PHE A 478 -13.60 -9.36 7.14
C PHE A 478 -14.23 -9.00 8.48
N MET A 479 -13.87 -9.71 9.54
CA MET A 479 -14.47 -9.51 10.86
C MET A 479 -13.61 -10.02 12.03
N GLY A 480 -13.98 -9.63 13.25
CA GLY A 480 -13.50 -10.29 14.47
C GLY A 480 -14.23 -11.61 14.73
N LYS A 481 -13.60 -12.52 15.49
CA LYS A 481 -14.10 -13.88 15.74
C LYS A 481 -15.52 -14.01 16.29
N ASP A 482 -15.99 -13.00 17.02
CA ASP A 482 -17.33 -13.02 17.62
C ASP A 482 -18.45 -12.96 16.57
N ASN A 483 -18.15 -12.45 15.36
CA ASN A 483 -19.13 -12.33 14.28
C ASN A 483 -19.25 -13.59 13.41
N VAL A 484 -18.35 -14.57 13.57
CA VAL A 484 -18.28 -15.75 12.70
C VAL A 484 -19.63 -16.48 12.59
N PRO A 485 -20.33 -16.84 13.69
CA PRO A 485 -21.56 -17.62 13.59
C PRO A 485 -22.67 -16.93 12.79
N PHE A 486 -22.71 -15.60 12.77
CA PHE A 486 -23.72 -14.86 12.01
C PHE A 486 -23.47 -14.95 10.50
N HIS A 487 -22.21 -15.08 10.09
CA HIS A 487 -21.79 -15.10 8.69
C HIS A 487 -21.58 -16.51 8.13
N THR A 488 -21.47 -17.52 8.99
CA THR A 488 -21.31 -18.93 8.58
C THR A 488 -22.49 -19.82 8.94
N VAL A 489 -23.41 -19.34 9.77
CA VAL A 489 -24.61 -20.09 10.18
C VAL A 489 -25.88 -19.29 9.91
N VAL A 490 -26.09 -18.19 10.63
CA VAL A 490 -27.40 -17.50 10.62
C VAL A 490 -27.75 -16.92 9.26
N PHE A 491 -26.86 -16.11 8.68
CA PHE A 491 -27.10 -15.47 7.39
C PHE A 491 -27.13 -16.48 6.24
N PRO A 492 -26.15 -17.41 6.08
CA PRO A 492 -26.22 -18.41 5.02
C PRO A 492 -27.44 -19.34 5.14
N ALA A 493 -27.87 -19.70 6.36
CA ALA A 493 -29.11 -20.47 6.54
C ALA A 493 -30.33 -19.66 6.09
N SER A 494 -30.37 -18.36 6.38
CA SER A 494 -31.41 -17.45 5.90
C SER A 494 -31.42 -17.36 4.37
N GLU A 495 -30.25 -17.17 3.74
CA GLU A 495 -30.11 -17.16 2.28
C GLU A 495 -30.60 -18.48 1.66
N ILE A 496 -30.14 -19.63 2.17
CA ILE A 496 -30.57 -20.97 1.73
C ILE A 496 -32.09 -21.13 1.87
N GLY A 497 -32.64 -20.74 3.01
CA GLY A 497 -34.06 -20.90 3.32
C GLY A 497 -34.98 -20.04 2.45
N THR A 498 -34.49 -18.97 1.84
CA THR A 498 -35.28 -18.19 0.86
C THR A 498 -35.48 -18.91 -0.47
N GLY A 499 -34.54 -19.79 -0.87
CA GLY A 499 -34.52 -20.44 -2.19
C GLY A 499 -34.07 -19.54 -3.34
N ASP A 500 -33.64 -18.30 -3.07
CA ASP A 500 -33.09 -17.39 -4.08
C ASP A 500 -31.62 -17.72 -4.41
N ASN A 501 -31.16 -17.28 -5.59
CA ASN A 501 -29.78 -17.49 -6.07
C ASN A 501 -28.78 -16.49 -5.45
N TRP A 502 -28.66 -16.44 -4.13
CA TRP A 502 -27.77 -15.50 -3.43
C TRP A 502 -26.28 -15.77 -3.70
N THR A 503 -25.50 -14.71 -3.82
CA THR A 503 -24.04 -14.74 -3.76
C THR A 503 -23.61 -15.08 -2.33
N LYS A 504 -23.06 -16.27 -2.13
CA LYS A 504 -22.66 -16.77 -0.81
C LYS A 504 -21.21 -16.40 -0.48
N LEU A 505 -20.90 -16.43 0.80
CA LEU A 505 -19.54 -16.23 1.33
C LEU A 505 -18.53 -17.17 0.63
N HIS A 506 -17.58 -16.57 -0.10
CA HIS A 506 -16.47 -17.26 -0.75
C HIS A 506 -15.31 -17.43 0.24
N HIS A 507 -14.86 -16.34 0.87
CA HIS A 507 -13.75 -16.38 1.82
C HIS A 507 -14.01 -15.53 3.06
N LEU A 508 -13.88 -16.14 4.25
CA LEU A 508 -13.97 -15.47 5.53
C LEU A 508 -12.59 -15.23 6.15
N SER A 509 -12.24 -13.95 6.33
CA SER A 509 -11.01 -13.50 6.98
C SER A 509 -11.31 -12.99 8.39
N THR A 510 -11.02 -13.84 9.38
CA THR A 510 -11.33 -13.56 10.78
C THR A 510 -10.07 -13.30 11.60
N THR A 511 -10.08 -12.23 12.41
CA THR A 511 -8.99 -11.93 13.34
C THR A 511 -9.30 -12.35 14.78
N GLU A 512 -8.24 -12.62 15.53
CA GLU A 512 -8.25 -12.66 16.99
C GLU A 512 -8.25 -11.22 17.57
N TYR A 513 -8.09 -11.06 18.89
CA TYR A 513 -8.16 -9.74 19.50
C TYR A 513 -6.82 -8.99 19.43
N LEU A 514 -6.91 -7.67 19.27
CA LEU A 514 -5.82 -6.75 19.57
C LEU A 514 -5.95 -6.27 21.02
N GLN A 515 -4.92 -6.50 21.82
CA GLN A 515 -4.75 -6.03 23.19
C GLN A 515 -3.94 -4.72 23.23
N TYR A 516 -3.92 -4.01 24.36
CA TYR A 516 -3.26 -2.70 24.53
C TYR A 516 -2.41 -2.63 25.80
N GLU A 517 -1.10 -2.35 25.67
CA GLU A 517 -0.08 -2.33 26.74
C GLU A 517 -0.27 -3.38 27.86
N GLY A 518 -0.41 -4.67 27.50
CA GLY A 518 -0.57 -5.78 28.46
C GLY A 518 -1.97 -5.98 29.04
N GLY A 519 -2.98 -5.24 28.54
CA GLY A 519 -4.37 -5.36 28.94
C GLY A 519 -5.36 -5.22 27.79
N LYS A 520 -6.64 -4.99 28.11
CA LYS A 520 -7.70 -4.77 27.11
C LYS A 520 -8.02 -3.29 26.96
N PHE A 521 -8.43 -2.88 25.75
CA PHE A 521 -9.08 -1.59 25.53
C PHE A 521 -10.27 -1.44 26.49
N SER A 522 -10.43 -0.24 27.08
CA SER A 522 -11.53 0.03 28.01
C SER A 522 -11.98 1.47 27.93
N LYS A 523 -13.15 1.69 27.34
CA LYS A 523 -13.77 3.03 27.23
C LYS A 523 -14.07 3.63 28.61
N SER A 524 -14.66 2.83 29.52
CA SER A 524 -15.02 3.29 30.86
C SER A 524 -13.82 3.67 31.73
N ARG A 525 -12.66 3.04 31.52
CA ARG A 525 -11.41 3.36 32.23
C ARG A 525 -10.48 4.31 31.47
N GLY A 526 -10.85 4.72 30.25
CA GLY A 526 -10.01 5.54 29.38
C GLY A 526 -8.70 4.87 28.93
N VAL A 527 -8.68 3.54 28.85
CA VAL A 527 -7.48 2.76 28.49
C VAL A 527 -7.49 2.42 27.00
N GLY A 528 -6.44 2.80 26.30
CA GLY A 528 -6.21 2.53 24.88
C GLY A 528 -6.45 3.73 23.98
N VAL A 529 -5.95 3.61 22.75
CA VAL A 529 -6.15 4.59 21.68
C VAL A 529 -7.47 4.28 20.97
N PHE A 530 -8.31 5.30 20.82
CA PHE A 530 -9.55 5.24 20.03
C PHE A 530 -9.32 5.91 18.67
N GLY A 531 -10.17 5.60 17.71
CA GLY A 531 -9.96 6.06 16.33
C GLY A 531 -9.99 7.58 16.20
N ASN A 532 -10.79 8.27 17.01
CA ASN A 532 -10.96 9.72 16.97
C ASN A 532 -9.76 10.48 17.55
N ASN A 533 -8.99 9.87 18.44
CA ASN A 533 -7.87 10.51 19.13
C ASN A 533 -6.49 9.97 18.70
N ALA A 534 -6.42 8.96 17.82
CA ALA A 534 -5.17 8.57 17.15
C ALA A 534 -4.52 9.76 16.40
N LYS A 535 -5.34 10.63 15.77
CA LYS A 535 -4.89 11.84 15.06
C LYS A 535 -4.21 12.88 15.93
N GLU A 536 -4.54 12.90 17.22
CA GLU A 536 -4.02 13.89 18.18
C GLU A 536 -2.54 13.64 18.51
N THR A 537 -2.02 12.44 18.21
CA THR A 537 -0.60 12.12 18.36
C THR A 537 0.32 12.88 17.40
N GLY A 538 -0.22 13.46 16.34
CA GLY A 538 0.54 14.12 15.27
C GLY A 538 1.30 13.15 14.36
N VAL A 539 1.10 11.84 14.52
CA VAL A 539 1.69 10.80 13.68
C VAL A 539 0.77 10.52 12.48
N SER A 540 1.36 10.40 11.28
CA SER A 540 0.62 10.12 10.04
C SER A 540 -0.19 8.82 10.15
N SER A 541 -1.38 8.80 9.55
CA SER A 541 -2.22 7.60 9.45
C SER A 541 -1.49 6.44 8.76
N SER A 542 -0.56 6.70 7.83
CA SER A 542 0.23 5.64 7.18
C SER A 542 1.07 4.85 8.17
N VAL A 543 1.60 5.49 9.22
CA VAL A 543 2.39 4.82 10.27
C VAL A 543 1.48 3.95 11.15
N TRP A 544 0.29 4.46 11.49
CA TRP A 544 -0.73 3.70 12.21
C TRP A 544 -1.19 2.46 11.45
N ARG A 545 -1.52 2.63 10.16
CA ARG A 545 -1.92 1.53 9.28
C ARG A 545 -0.82 0.49 9.15
N TYR A 546 0.42 0.93 8.92
CA TYR A 546 1.59 0.04 8.82
C TYR A 546 1.76 -0.78 10.10
N TYR A 547 1.81 -0.12 11.26
CA TYR A 547 2.05 -0.82 12.51
C TYR A 547 0.94 -1.84 12.79
N LEU A 548 -0.33 -1.43 12.72
CA LEU A 548 -1.47 -2.31 12.96
C LEU A 548 -1.49 -3.51 12.00
N ALA A 549 -1.19 -3.30 10.72
CA ALA A 549 -1.09 -4.38 9.74
C ALA A 549 0.08 -5.32 10.05
N SER A 550 1.23 -4.78 10.52
CA SER A 550 2.40 -5.59 10.89
C SER A 550 2.17 -6.47 12.13
N ILE A 551 1.22 -6.09 12.98
CA ILE A 551 0.81 -6.86 14.16
C ILE A 551 -0.61 -7.43 14.04
N ARG A 552 -1.14 -7.57 12.81
CA ARG A 552 -2.50 -8.07 12.59
C ARG A 552 -2.70 -9.41 13.32
N PRO A 553 -3.73 -9.56 14.18
CA PRO A 553 -3.96 -10.77 14.97
C PRO A 553 -4.58 -11.90 14.11
N GLU A 554 -3.79 -12.54 13.26
CA GLU A 554 -4.28 -13.56 12.30
C GLU A 554 -4.38 -14.96 12.90
N THR A 555 -3.38 -15.38 13.68
CA THR A 555 -3.26 -16.74 14.22
C THR A 555 -3.48 -16.83 15.72
N GLY A 556 -3.47 -15.68 16.41
CA GLY A 556 -3.53 -15.52 17.85
C GLY A 556 -3.72 -14.05 18.21
N ASP A 557 -4.07 -13.79 19.45
CA ASP A 557 -4.15 -12.42 19.98
C ASP A 557 -2.82 -11.69 19.76
N ALA A 558 -2.90 -10.39 19.44
CA ALA A 558 -1.74 -9.52 19.27
C ALA A 558 -1.80 -8.37 20.28
N GLN A 559 -0.66 -7.71 20.48
CA GLN A 559 -0.48 -6.69 21.50
C GLN A 559 -0.01 -5.40 20.86
N PHE A 560 -0.76 -4.31 21.05
CA PHE A 560 -0.25 -2.97 20.73
C PHE A 560 0.76 -2.54 21.81
N SER A 561 1.93 -2.05 21.37
CA SER A 561 3.01 -1.49 22.18
C SER A 561 3.55 -0.19 21.57
N TRP A 562 3.65 0.86 22.37
CA TRP A 562 4.25 2.13 21.95
C TRP A 562 5.75 2.00 21.65
N ASP A 563 6.47 1.13 22.38
CA ASP A 563 7.90 0.88 22.11
C ASP A 563 8.06 0.32 20.70
N GLU A 564 7.27 -0.69 20.35
CA GLU A 564 7.31 -1.30 19.02
C GLU A 564 6.79 -0.37 17.93
N PHE A 565 5.75 0.43 18.21
CA PHE A 565 5.23 1.44 17.28
C PHE A 565 6.32 2.43 16.87
N VAL A 566 7.06 2.98 17.84
CA VAL A 566 8.17 3.90 17.59
C VAL A 566 9.34 3.19 16.92
N ALA A 567 9.69 1.98 17.38
CA ALA A 567 10.76 1.19 16.80
C ALA A 567 10.50 0.90 15.32
N LYS A 568 9.33 0.36 14.96
CA LYS A 568 8.96 0.04 13.57
C LYS A 568 8.92 1.26 12.67
N ASN A 569 8.47 2.42 13.16
CA ASN A 569 8.60 3.66 12.41
C ASN A 569 10.07 4.01 12.13
N ASN A 570 10.91 3.97 13.15
CA ASN A 570 12.30 4.44 13.04
C ASN A 570 13.22 3.46 12.29
N SER A 571 13.05 2.15 12.47
CA SER A 571 13.93 1.12 11.91
C SER A 571 13.44 0.54 10.58
N GLU A 572 12.12 0.40 10.40
CA GLU A 572 11.54 -0.20 9.18
C GLU A 572 11.11 0.91 8.22
N LEU A 573 10.20 1.79 8.62
CA LEU A 573 9.69 2.82 7.71
C LEU A 573 10.77 3.84 7.34
N LEU A 574 11.40 4.47 8.32
CA LEU A 574 12.40 5.51 8.08
C LEU A 574 13.72 4.95 7.54
N ALA A 575 14.29 3.93 8.19
CA ALA A 575 15.62 3.43 7.85
C ALA A 575 15.68 2.39 6.71
N ASN A 576 14.54 1.80 6.30
CA ASN A 576 14.48 0.92 5.13
C ASN A 576 13.77 1.60 3.95
N LEU A 577 12.43 1.68 3.96
CA LEU A 577 11.65 2.18 2.82
C LEU A 577 11.95 3.67 2.52
N GLY A 578 11.87 4.52 3.55
CA GLY A 578 12.18 5.94 3.47
C GLY A 578 13.61 6.19 3.01
N ASN A 579 14.57 5.46 3.57
CA ASN A 579 15.98 5.56 3.18
C ASN A 579 16.22 5.17 1.72
N PHE A 580 15.63 4.06 1.26
CA PHE A 580 15.79 3.58 -0.11
C PHE A 580 15.33 4.63 -1.13
N VAL A 581 14.07 5.08 -1.01
CA VAL A 581 13.48 6.07 -1.93
C VAL A 581 14.26 7.38 -1.89
N ASN A 582 14.59 7.88 -0.71
CA ASN A 582 15.30 9.15 -0.54
C ASN A 582 16.72 9.09 -1.15
N ARG A 583 17.45 7.99 -0.92
CA ARG A 583 18.81 7.80 -1.42
C ARG A 583 18.86 7.81 -2.95
N ILE A 584 17.99 7.05 -3.61
CA ILE A 584 17.99 6.96 -5.07
C ILE A 584 17.52 8.27 -5.70
N VAL A 585 16.44 8.88 -5.19
CA VAL A 585 15.90 10.14 -5.74
C VAL A 585 16.90 11.29 -5.57
N LYS A 586 17.51 11.45 -4.40
CA LYS A 586 18.56 12.48 -4.20
C LYS A 586 19.74 12.29 -5.13
N PHE A 587 20.16 11.05 -5.37
CA PHE A 587 21.25 10.77 -6.29
C PHE A 587 20.90 11.19 -7.73
N VAL A 588 19.69 10.85 -8.19
CA VAL A 588 19.21 11.24 -9.53
C VAL A 588 19.04 12.76 -9.65
N ASN A 589 18.48 13.43 -8.66
CA ASN A 589 18.39 14.90 -8.65
C ASN A 589 19.80 15.54 -8.72
N ALA A 590 20.75 15.07 -7.93
CA ALA A 590 22.09 15.67 -7.86
C ALA A 590 22.95 15.39 -9.10
N LYS A 591 22.93 14.15 -9.61
CA LYS A 591 23.84 13.70 -10.68
C LYS A 591 23.26 13.82 -12.08
N TYR A 592 21.95 13.66 -12.21
CA TYR A 592 21.26 13.61 -13.50
C TYR A 592 20.20 14.70 -13.66
N ASN A 593 20.15 15.68 -12.76
CA ASN A 593 19.14 16.75 -12.78
C ASN A 593 17.70 16.21 -12.72
N GLY A 594 17.48 15.03 -12.15
CA GLY A 594 16.15 14.41 -12.13
C GLY A 594 15.77 13.68 -13.43
N VAL A 595 16.66 13.54 -14.41
CA VAL A 595 16.37 12.85 -15.69
C VAL A 595 16.95 11.43 -15.67
N LEU A 596 16.15 10.42 -16.02
CA LEU A 596 16.66 9.05 -16.12
C LEU A 596 17.59 8.90 -17.32
N PRO A 597 18.84 8.43 -17.14
CA PRO A 597 19.79 8.33 -18.25
C PRO A 597 19.44 7.17 -19.18
N LYS A 598 19.99 7.18 -20.39
CA LYS A 598 20.07 5.98 -21.23
C LYS A 598 20.89 4.91 -20.51
N TYR A 599 20.54 3.66 -20.69
CA TYR A 599 21.17 2.55 -19.97
C TYR A 599 21.29 1.29 -20.82
N ASN A 600 22.21 0.42 -20.41
CA ASN A 600 22.26 -0.98 -20.83
C ASN A 600 22.33 -1.87 -19.58
N LEU A 601 21.37 -2.80 -19.43
CA LEU A 601 21.29 -3.68 -18.27
C LEU A 601 22.45 -4.68 -18.20
N ASP A 602 23.10 -4.98 -19.32
CA ASP A 602 24.28 -5.86 -19.37
C ASP A 602 25.48 -5.29 -18.59
N ASN A 603 25.47 -3.97 -18.31
CA ASN A 603 26.52 -3.32 -17.52
C ASN A 603 26.41 -3.61 -16.01
N ILE A 604 25.28 -4.18 -15.55
CA ILE A 604 25.10 -4.55 -14.14
C ILE A 604 25.52 -6.01 -13.97
N PRO A 605 26.57 -6.29 -13.18
CA PRO A 605 26.97 -7.67 -12.89
C PRO A 605 25.83 -8.44 -12.21
N ASN A 606 25.61 -9.67 -12.66
CA ASN A 606 24.61 -10.59 -12.10
C ASN A 606 23.16 -10.04 -12.07
N TYR A 607 22.80 -9.21 -13.05
CA TYR A 607 21.46 -8.61 -13.10
C TYR A 607 20.34 -9.66 -13.25
N LYS A 608 20.57 -10.74 -14.00
CA LYS A 608 19.56 -11.79 -14.21
C LYS A 608 19.25 -12.54 -12.92
N GLU A 609 20.27 -12.81 -12.11
CA GLU A 609 20.16 -13.41 -10.78
C GLU A 609 19.40 -12.47 -9.84
N PHE A 610 19.73 -11.18 -9.84
CA PHE A 610 19.00 -10.15 -9.09
C PHE A 610 17.51 -10.15 -9.43
N VAL A 611 17.15 -10.09 -10.72
CA VAL A 611 15.75 -10.08 -11.17
C VAL A 611 15.03 -11.36 -10.77
N THR A 612 15.70 -12.51 -10.85
CA THR A 612 15.12 -13.80 -10.44
C THR A 612 14.77 -13.82 -8.96
N GLU A 613 15.71 -13.42 -8.09
CA GLU A 613 15.47 -13.34 -6.64
C GLU A 613 14.38 -12.33 -6.29
N PHE A 614 14.41 -11.16 -6.93
CA PHE A 614 13.46 -10.09 -6.68
C PHE A 614 12.04 -10.46 -7.13
N ASN A 615 11.90 -11.15 -8.27
CA ASN A 615 10.64 -11.74 -8.71
C ASN A 615 10.15 -12.87 -7.79
N GLY A 616 11.07 -13.61 -7.15
CA GLY A 616 10.72 -14.57 -6.10
C GLY A 616 9.99 -13.89 -4.94
N LEU A 617 10.53 -12.80 -4.42
CA LEU A 617 9.89 -12.00 -3.36
C LEU A 617 8.56 -11.39 -3.82
N LEU A 618 8.48 -10.86 -5.04
CA LEU A 618 7.23 -10.30 -5.58
C LEU A 618 6.14 -11.39 -5.70
N LYS A 619 6.52 -12.59 -6.14
CA LYS A 619 5.61 -13.74 -6.20
C LYS A 619 5.14 -14.16 -4.81
N GLU A 620 6.03 -14.21 -3.82
CA GLU A 620 5.66 -14.49 -2.42
C GLU A 620 4.69 -13.43 -1.87
N TYR A 621 4.90 -12.15 -2.19
CA TYR A 621 3.98 -11.07 -1.83
C TYR A 621 2.59 -11.31 -2.44
N ILE A 622 2.52 -11.58 -3.75
CA ILE A 622 1.26 -11.84 -4.46
C ILE A 622 0.55 -13.05 -3.86
N GLN A 623 1.26 -14.16 -3.61
CA GLN A 623 0.69 -15.36 -3.00
C GLN A 623 0.15 -15.12 -1.61
N ALA A 624 0.87 -14.36 -0.77
CA ALA A 624 0.42 -13.99 0.56
C ALA A 624 -0.86 -13.13 0.49
N MET A 625 -0.90 -12.15 -0.41
CA MET A 625 -2.05 -11.25 -0.56
C MET A 625 -3.28 -11.94 -1.17
N ASP A 626 -3.10 -12.79 -2.19
CA ASP A 626 -4.16 -13.63 -2.77
C ASP A 626 -4.75 -14.58 -1.72
N GLY A 627 -3.92 -15.10 -0.81
CA GLY A 627 -4.33 -15.93 0.33
C GLY A 627 -4.73 -15.15 1.60
N ILE A 628 -4.84 -13.81 1.54
CA ILE A 628 -5.25 -12.93 2.65
C ILE A 628 -4.35 -13.07 3.90
N GLN A 629 -3.09 -13.43 3.69
CA GLN A 629 -2.02 -13.41 4.70
C GLN A 629 -1.43 -12.00 4.76
N LEU A 630 -2.23 -11.03 5.18
CA LEU A 630 -1.92 -9.59 5.07
C LEU A 630 -0.64 -9.21 5.83
N ARG A 631 -0.42 -9.81 7.01
CA ARG A 631 0.82 -9.59 7.78
C ARG A 631 2.06 -10.08 6.99
N LYS A 632 1.98 -11.29 6.45
CA LYS A 632 3.06 -11.88 5.64
C LYS A 632 3.30 -11.07 4.35
N GLY A 633 2.24 -10.60 3.71
CA GLY A 633 2.34 -9.70 2.56
C GLY A 633 3.13 -8.44 2.91
N LEU A 634 2.82 -7.78 4.02
CA LEU A 634 3.53 -6.57 4.45
C LEU A 634 5.01 -6.85 4.81
N GLU A 635 5.30 -7.98 5.47
CA GLU A 635 6.68 -8.42 5.74
C GLU A 635 7.46 -8.61 4.43
N THR A 636 6.87 -9.26 3.43
CA THR A 636 7.51 -9.47 2.12
C THR A 636 7.67 -8.15 1.35
N ALA A 637 6.74 -7.20 1.47
CA ALA A 637 6.90 -5.86 0.90
C ALA A 637 8.10 -5.12 1.53
N MET A 638 8.32 -5.27 2.84
CA MET A 638 9.49 -4.72 3.51
C MET A 638 10.79 -5.43 3.10
N ALA A 639 10.73 -6.74 2.81
CA ALA A 639 11.84 -7.49 2.25
C ALA A 639 12.21 -7.03 0.83
N LEU A 640 11.23 -6.71 -0.02
CA LEU A 640 11.47 -6.08 -1.33
C LEU A 640 12.23 -4.76 -1.19
N SER A 641 11.82 -3.90 -0.25
CA SER A 641 12.53 -2.65 0.06
C SER A 641 13.96 -2.90 0.55
N ALA A 642 14.15 -3.87 1.44
CA ALA A 642 15.48 -4.24 1.94
C ALA A 642 16.38 -4.75 0.80
N ARG A 643 15.84 -5.54 -0.12
CA ARG A 643 16.55 -6.02 -1.31
C ARG A 643 16.94 -4.88 -2.25
N GLY A 644 16.09 -3.85 -2.36
CA GLY A 644 16.40 -2.60 -3.05
C GLY A 644 17.57 -1.84 -2.40
N ASN A 645 17.56 -1.67 -1.07
CA ASN A 645 18.68 -1.07 -0.34
C ASN A 645 19.99 -1.85 -0.57
N ALA A 646 19.94 -3.19 -0.47
CA ALA A 646 21.09 -4.06 -0.73
C ALA A 646 21.60 -3.91 -2.17
N PHE A 647 20.70 -3.79 -3.16
CA PHE A 647 21.07 -3.55 -4.57
C PHE A 647 21.84 -2.24 -4.75
N LEU A 648 21.40 -1.14 -4.13
CA LEU A 648 22.13 0.15 -4.19
C LEU A 648 23.47 0.09 -3.45
N GLN A 649 23.56 -0.69 -2.38
CA GLN A 649 24.79 -0.87 -1.62
C GLN A 649 25.82 -1.72 -2.38
N SER A 650 25.41 -2.85 -2.95
CA SER A 650 26.31 -3.75 -3.70
C SER A 650 26.86 -3.10 -4.96
N ASN A 651 26.08 -2.23 -5.60
CA ASN A 651 26.50 -1.47 -6.78
C ASN A 651 27.21 -0.14 -6.46
N ARG A 652 27.43 0.17 -5.17
CA ARG A 652 28.15 1.36 -4.69
C ARG A 652 27.70 2.66 -5.37
N ILE A 653 26.42 2.99 -5.25
CA ILE A 653 25.91 4.25 -5.79
C ILE A 653 26.44 5.45 -4.97
N ASP A 654 27.58 5.99 -5.43
CA ASP A 654 28.29 7.14 -4.85
C ASP A 654 28.98 7.98 -5.93
N ASN A 655 29.65 9.06 -5.52
CA ASN A 655 30.34 9.96 -6.44
C ASN A 655 31.49 9.28 -7.19
N LYS A 656 32.18 8.33 -6.55
CA LYS A 656 33.35 7.67 -7.11
C LYS A 656 32.95 6.74 -8.25
N SER A 657 31.99 5.84 -8.00
CA SER A 657 31.51 4.94 -9.05
C SER A 657 30.77 5.67 -10.17
N PHE A 658 30.15 6.82 -9.91
CA PHE A 658 29.59 7.67 -10.96
C PHE A 658 30.66 8.24 -11.90
N GLU A 659 31.89 8.46 -11.43
CA GLU A 659 33.00 8.91 -12.27
C GLU A 659 33.73 7.74 -12.95
N GLU A 660 33.93 6.64 -12.23
CA GLU A 660 34.77 5.51 -12.69
C GLU A 660 34.01 4.48 -13.55
N GLU A 661 32.73 4.24 -13.29
CA GLU A 661 31.95 3.16 -13.94
C GLU A 661 30.56 3.66 -14.37
N PRO A 662 30.52 4.66 -15.25
CA PRO A 662 29.36 5.53 -15.32
C PRO A 662 28.19 4.88 -16.10
N ASP A 663 28.48 4.01 -17.07
CA ASP A 663 27.47 3.25 -17.81
C ASP A 663 26.81 2.16 -16.95
N ARG A 664 27.52 1.63 -15.94
CA ARG A 664 26.92 0.76 -14.92
C ARG A 664 25.99 1.55 -14.03
N ILE A 665 26.43 2.71 -13.55
CA ILE A 665 25.62 3.55 -12.66
C ILE A 665 24.35 4.06 -13.36
N ASP A 666 24.41 4.35 -14.66
CA ASP A 666 23.24 4.71 -15.46
C ASP A 666 22.16 3.60 -15.44
N ALA A 667 22.59 2.34 -15.58
CA ALA A 667 21.71 1.18 -15.49
C ALA A 667 21.17 0.95 -14.07
N VAL A 668 22.04 1.04 -13.06
CA VAL A 668 21.67 0.89 -11.63
C VAL A 668 20.64 1.94 -11.22
N VAL A 669 20.77 3.18 -11.70
CA VAL A 669 19.82 4.26 -11.46
C VAL A 669 18.44 3.93 -12.02
N ASN A 670 18.37 3.47 -13.27
CA ASN A 670 17.10 3.11 -13.90
C ASN A 670 16.41 1.96 -13.16
N VAL A 671 17.16 0.94 -12.76
CA VAL A 671 16.64 -0.17 -11.95
C VAL A 671 16.18 0.32 -10.58
N GLY A 672 16.98 1.13 -9.88
CA GLY A 672 16.66 1.66 -8.55
C GLY A 672 15.39 2.50 -8.50
N ILE A 673 15.18 3.37 -9.50
CA ILE A 673 13.96 4.18 -9.62
C ILE A 673 12.74 3.32 -9.93
N ASN A 674 12.88 2.30 -10.78
CA ASN A 674 11.79 1.37 -11.05
C ASN A 674 11.46 0.46 -9.86
N ILE A 675 12.44 0.11 -9.03
CA ILE A 675 12.17 -0.56 -7.74
C ILE A 675 11.35 0.39 -6.85
N ALA A 676 11.71 1.68 -6.74
CA ALA A 676 10.94 2.64 -5.95
C ALA A 676 9.49 2.76 -6.45
N TYR A 677 9.30 2.70 -7.77
CA TYR A 677 7.97 2.70 -8.39
C TYR A 677 7.17 1.42 -8.09
N LEU A 678 7.81 0.24 -8.12
CA LEU A 678 7.16 -0.98 -7.67
C LEU A 678 6.81 -0.94 -6.17
N LEU A 679 7.70 -0.39 -5.34
CA LEU A 679 7.47 -0.24 -3.91
C LEU A 679 6.23 0.64 -3.64
N SER A 680 5.97 1.68 -4.44
CA SER A 680 4.72 2.44 -4.31
C SER A 680 3.49 1.55 -4.54
N ALA A 681 3.53 0.65 -5.53
CA ALA A 681 2.42 -0.27 -5.81
C ALA A 681 2.21 -1.33 -4.70
N VAL A 682 3.29 -1.96 -4.20
CA VAL A 682 3.16 -3.01 -3.16
C VAL A 682 2.87 -2.47 -1.77
N PHE A 683 3.25 -1.22 -1.48
CA PHE A 683 2.87 -0.57 -0.23
C PHE A 683 1.51 0.14 -0.29
N TYR A 684 0.93 0.38 -1.47
CA TYR A 684 -0.34 1.08 -1.63
C TYR A 684 -1.49 0.46 -0.81
N PRO A 685 -1.63 -0.88 -0.71
CA PRO A 685 -2.61 -1.50 0.17
C PRO A 685 -2.51 -1.07 1.64
N SER A 686 -1.30 -1.00 2.19
CA SER A 686 -1.08 -0.72 3.62
C SER A 686 -0.88 0.76 3.91
N MET A 687 -0.29 1.53 2.99
CA MET A 687 0.08 2.94 3.16
C MET A 687 -0.24 3.77 1.89
N PRO A 688 -1.54 3.92 1.56
CA PRO A 688 -1.99 4.58 0.33
C PRO A 688 -1.42 6.00 0.14
N SER A 689 -1.50 6.85 1.16
CA SER A 689 -0.95 8.21 1.12
C SER A 689 0.57 8.26 0.90
N THR A 690 1.33 7.33 1.49
CA THR A 690 2.78 7.21 1.25
C THR A 690 3.06 6.81 -0.20
N SER A 691 2.30 5.86 -0.75
CA SER A 691 2.45 5.45 -2.15
C SER A 691 2.13 6.58 -3.13
N VAL A 692 1.10 7.38 -2.85
CA VAL A 692 0.80 8.61 -3.62
C VAL A 692 1.95 9.60 -3.53
N GLN A 693 2.56 9.76 -2.35
CA GLN A 693 3.75 10.62 -2.21
C GLN A 693 4.92 10.11 -3.03
N ILE A 694 5.20 8.80 -3.04
CA ILE A 694 6.25 8.20 -3.89
C ILE A 694 5.96 8.46 -5.37
N ASN A 695 4.73 8.22 -5.83
CA ASN A 695 4.34 8.48 -7.22
C ASN A 695 4.54 9.93 -7.62
N ARG A 696 4.20 10.88 -6.73
CA ARG A 696 4.47 12.32 -6.93
C ARG A 696 5.96 12.62 -7.04
N ILE A 697 6.78 12.08 -6.12
CA ILE A 697 8.24 12.26 -6.15
C ILE A 697 8.81 11.70 -7.46
N LEU A 698 8.30 10.56 -7.92
CA LEU A 698 8.71 9.94 -9.17
C LEU A 698 8.08 10.56 -10.41
N ASN A 699 7.17 11.55 -10.27
CA ASN A 699 6.41 12.13 -11.38
C ASN A 699 5.75 11.07 -12.27
N ALA A 700 5.17 10.06 -11.65
CA ALA A 700 4.59 8.90 -12.33
C ALA A 700 3.12 8.69 -11.91
N PRO A 701 2.27 8.15 -12.81
CA PRO A 701 0.91 7.71 -12.45
C PRO A 701 0.93 6.53 -11.46
N ALA A 702 -0.23 6.03 -11.04
CA ALA A 702 -0.28 4.85 -10.18
C ALA A 702 0.08 3.58 -10.96
N LEU A 703 1.02 2.79 -10.42
CA LEU A 703 1.42 1.49 -10.95
C LEU A 703 0.55 0.37 -10.37
N SER A 704 -0.01 -0.47 -11.24
CA SER A 704 -0.63 -1.73 -10.83
C SER A 704 0.43 -2.72 -10.37
N ILE A 705 0.09 -3.64 -9.45
CA ILE A 705 1.05 -4.66 -8.99
C ILE A 705 1.24 -5.68 -10.12
N PRO A 706 2.43 -5.74 -10.77
CA PRO A 706 2.67 -6.66 -11.87
C PRO A 706 3.04 -8.04 -11.34
N ASP A 707 2.92 -9.08 -12.18
CA ASP A 707 3.37 -10.43 -11.82
C ASP A 707 4.91 -10.57 -11.82
N GLN A 708 5.60 -9.66 -12.50
CA GLN A 708 7.06 -9.61 -12.60
C GLN A 708 7.58 -8.17 -12.59
N PHE A 709 8.74 -7.97 -11.98
CA PHE A 709 9.48 -6.72 -11.99
C PHE A 709 9.91 -6.36 -13.41
N THR A 710 9.52 -5.16 -13.84
CA THR A 710 9.79 -4.60 -15.16
C THR A 710 10.20 -3.12 -15.01
N LEU A 711 11.06 -2.63 -15.90
CA LEU A 711 11.40 -1.21 -15.96
C LEU A 711 10.30 -0.46 -16.72
N VAL A 712 9.31 0.05 -15.98
CA VAL A 712 8.15 0.78 -16.51
C VAL A 712 8.49 2.23 -16.80
N LEU A 713 9.28 2.90 -15.94
CA LEU A 713 9.81 4.24 -16.17
C LEU A 713 11.04 4.14 -17.09
N LEU A 714 10.99 4.87 -18.20
CA LEU A 714 11.95 4.75 -19.31
C LEU A 714 13.01 5.86 -19.29
N ALA A 715 14.09 5.67 -20.04
CA ALA A 715 15.13 6.69 -20.21
C ALA A 715 14.54 8.03 -20.74
N GLY A 716 14.99 9.13 -20.15
CA GLY A 716 14.49 10.48 -20.38
C GLY A 716 13.15 10.78 -19.70
N HIS A 717 12.70 9.94 -18.76
CA HIS A 717 11.67 10.27 -17.79
C HIS A 717 12.25 11.22 -16.73
N ASN A 718 11.46 12.18 -16.27
CA ASN A 718 11.89 13.21 -15.34
C ASN A 718 11.16 13.09 -14.01
N ILE A 719 11.92 12.83 -12.94
CA ILE A 719 11.40 12.75 -11.57
C ILE A 719 11.38 14.14 -10.91
N GLY A 720 10.54 14.26 -9.87
CA GLY A 720 10.46 15.44 -9.01
C GLY A 720 11.59 15.53 -7.99
N ALA A 721 11.42 16.43 -7.02
CA ALA A 721 12.40 16.65 -5.95
C ALA A 721 12.28 15.59 -4.84
N ALA A 722 13.41 15.27 -4.22
CA ALA A 722 13.44 14.42 -3.04
C ALA A 722 12.65 15.02 -1.86
N GLU A 723 11.83 14.19 -1.23
CA GLU A 723 11.09 14.51 -0.02
C GLU A 723 11.25 13.41 1.03
N TYR A 724 11.10 13.75 2.32
CA TYR A 724 11.08 12.76 3.39
C TYR A 724 9.70 12.10 3.47
N LEU A 725 9.65 10.78 3.31
CA LEU A 725 8.41 9.98 3.46
C LEU A 725 8.00 9.85 4.94
N PHE A 726 8.98 9.71 5.83
CA PHE A 726 8.76 9.48 7.24
C PHE A 726 9.65 10.40 8.06
N LYS A 727 9.22 10.69 9.30
CA LYS A 727 9.98 11.44 10.29
C LYS A 727 10.33 10.52 11.44
N ARG A 728 11.49 10.74 12.07
CA ARG A 728 11.86 10.05 13.29
C ARG A 728 10.87 10.43 14.39
N ILE A 729 10.36 9.44 15.12
CA ILE A 729 9.60 9.65 16.35
C ILE A 729 10.59 9.61 17.51
N ASP A 730 10.58 10.65 18.35
CA ASP A 730 11.40 10.71 19.56
C ASP A 730 10.88 9.68 20.58
N GLU A 731 11.78 8.89 21.15
CA GLU A 731 11.46 7.87 22.17
C GLU A 731 10.78 8.48 23.40
N LYS A 732 11.03 9.77 23.70
CA LYS A 732 10.31 10.49 24.77
C LYS A 732 8.79 10.50 24.60
N LYS A 733 8.30 10.39 23.36
CA LYS A 733 6.85 10.32 23.08
C LYS A 733 6.19 9.07 23.62
N ILE A 734 6.95 7.98 23.81
CA ILE A 734 6.44 6.72 24.34
C ILE A 734 5.83 6.93 25.73
N ASP A 735 6.57 7.54 26.64
CA ASP A 735 6.09 7.78 28.01
C ASP A 735 4.94 8.79 28.05
N GLU A 736 4.98 9.83 27.21
CA GLU A 736 3.89 10.80 27.05
C GLU A 736 2.59 10.11 26.63
N TRP A 737 2.64 9.23 25.63
CA TRP A 737 1.47 8.52 25.12
C TRP A 737 0.99 7.42 26.05
N ARG A 738 1.89 6.69 26.71
CA ARG A 738 1.50 5.74 27.78
C ARG A 738 0.73 6.44 28.88
N LYS A 739 1.17 7.63 29.31
CA LYS A 739 0.45 8.44 30.29
C LYS A 739 -0.91 8.90 29.78
N LEU A 740 -0.98 9.35 28.53
CA LEU A 740 -2.20 9.89 27.93
C LEU A 740 -3.27 8.80 27.69
N TYR A 741 -2.87 7.61 27.27
CA TYR A 741 -3.76 6.53 26.84
C TYR A 741 -3.73 5.31 27.77
N GLY A 742 -3.09 5.42 28.93
CA GLY A 742 -2.99 4.35 29.95
C GLY A 742 -4.18 4.27 30.91
N GLY A 743 -5.16 5.17 30.79
CA GLY A 743 -6.29 5.31 31.72
C GLY A 743 -6.12 6.45 32.72
N GLN A 744 -7.17 6.72 33.51
CA GLN A 744 -7.09 7.73 34.58
C GLN A 744 -5.97 7.37 35.57
N GLN A 745 -4.92 8.18 35.61
CA GLN A 745 -4.07 8.27 36.80
C GLN A 745 -4.97 8.74 37.94
N LYS A 746 -5.20 7.90 38.94
CA LYS A 746 -5.66 8.38 40.25
C LYS A 746 -4.62 9.33 40.83
#